data_AF-A0A2S4V632-F1
#
_entry.id   AF-A0A2S4V632-F1
#
_cell.length_a   1.000
_cell.length_b   1.000
_cell.length_c   1.000
_cell.angle_alpha   90.00
_cell.angle_beta   90.00
_cell.angle_gamma   90.00
#
_symmetry.space_group_name_H-M   'P 1'
#
loop_
_entity.id
_entity.type
_entity.pdbx_description
1 polymer ?
#
loop_
_entity_poly.entity_id
_entity_poly.type
_entity_poly.pdbx_seq_one_letter_code
_entity_poly.pdbx_strand_id
1 'polypeptide(L)'
;MAFLSNNHVEVKTRRAMWGSPDGWTSTRELLDKIHELVHNNGKEGKENWNNYILDEAKLCLASDGPSSHARREGVTWFSANSIGPTFFSAESRLSRDEHLMNVEMPFLVSANQIKNLEDTHCRMTPPVSLGACSMAGIFEENSTQGVIIPRPTCKEENNQQKVLRPIICIDNIDFEQTVHTKTIETTSRSFHGTWGYLHSADPQLLAQVNDTDLSLDSYKKSIAGYADKIVKPSAFFPTNEQSQHFQAVVKSQISQVLFSCVAKIKDHKTVPQHPPPIDPIRPHVPDITMLKMMIASDNSSEGIGEVLTGITNQTKETPIEAAGHLQVMEGDLGTYCNLESLRALRRPTTHPDESLGNIFMLLGASHILWNIAQAIFLLHFGDSSNCEDLGAWHTMESLGIAADQPITKKDFTLMVSNMQRVHEVTILHCILDLIGQTQAQNLDEELPLWDDSRAQTVIDQCYERLFSPKARRAAEKEATKKDSPNPKLANLLLRLHDFATVIEADRAMKAGDIGRLLNMWRMWSVMAQGIKGLNKYAIHLPRMLILLTDVLPPGLQKVLQHSMLITPSGRAGHFVGKDFFLEVHLEVQNCWLKYVYNNSGIGTNIRRLMDVFSLNISMLRELVRDMAGLSGNNYVQQSHKCRLTTASINSFLEMANQYDPFGTSKKQYNFTPPAIIDIYKKGMVFIKENSKSVNKDKINRFNPAHNLSFEELQLNHHDSETEDEEGI
;
A
#
# COMPACT_ATOMS: atom_id res chain seq x y z
N MET A 1 38.09 -24.77 -29.29
CA MET A 1 38.05 -24.53 -30.75
C MET A 1 38.90 -25.50 -31.59
N ALA A 2 40.22 -25.61 -31.40
CA ALA A 2 41.09 -26.40 -32.31
C ALA A 2 40.64 -27.85 -32.62
N PHE A 3 40.03 -28.56 -31.67
CA PHE A 3 39.45 -29.90 -31.89
C PHE A 3 38.17 -29.89 -32.75
N LEU A 4 37.36 -28.84 -32.65
CA LEU A 4 36.10 -28.66 -33.38
C LEU A 4 36.34 -28.21 -34.84
N SER A 5 37.46 -27.53 -35.10
CA SER A 5 37.89 -27.10 -36.45
C SER A 5 38.86 -28.07 -37.14
N ASN A 6 39.19 -29.22 -36.54
CA ASN A 6 40.12 -30.18 -37.12
C ASN A 6 39.50 -30.91 -38.34
N ASN A 7 40.16 -30.85 -39.50
CA ASN A 7 39.64 -31.43 -40.75
C ASN A 7 40.04 -32.90 -41.01
N HIS A 8 40.73 -33.57 -40.07
CA HIS A 8 41.05 -34.99 -40.17
C HIS A 8 39.78 -35.84 -40.34
N VAL A 9 39.77 -36.75 -41.31
CA VAL A 9 38.57 -37.47 -41.77
C VAL A 9 37.84 -38.16 -40.61
N GLU A 10 38.54 -38.91 -39.77
CA GLU A 10 37.93 -39.61 -38.63
C GLU A 10 37.32 -38.66 -37.60
N VAL A 11 37.96 -37.51 -37.33
CA VAL A 11 37.44 -36.52 -36.38
C VAL A 11 36.20 -35.84 -36.96
N LYS A 12 36.22 -35.55 -38.27
CA LYS A 12 35.05 -35.02 -39.00
C LYS A 12 33.88 -36.01 -38.98
N THR A 13 34.13 -37.29 -39.24
CA THR A 13 33.10 -38.35 -39.18
C THR A 13 32.53 -38.50 -37.76
N ARG A 14 33.38 -38.50 -36.72
CA ARG A 14 32.90 -38.59 -35.33
C ARG A 14 32.10 -37.36 -34.91
N ARG A 15 32.52 -36.14 -35.28
CA ARG A 15 31.72 -34.92 -35.04
C ARG A 15 30.42 -34.89 -35.83
N ALA A 16 30.34 -35.52 -37.00
CA ALA A 16 29.09 -35.65 -37.77
C ALA A 16 28.07 -36.59 -37.10
N MET A 17 28.49 -37.42 -36.14
CA MET A 17 27.61 -38.22 -35.28
C MET A 17 27.17 -37.46 -34.02
N TRP A 18 27.72 -36.27 -33.73
CA TRP A 18 27.30 -35.51 -32.55
C TRP A 18 25.90 -34.93 -32.78
N GLY A 19 24.99 -35.21 -31.84
CA GLY A 19 23.57 -34.86 -31.99
C GLY A 19 22.75 -35.84 -32.85
N SER A 20 23.33 -36.91 -33.40
CA SER A 20 22.53 -38.00 -33.98
C SER A 20 21.96 -38.91 -32.87
N PRO A 21 20.86 -39.65 -33.09
CA PRO A 21 20.30 -40.56 -32.08
C PRO A 21 21.33 -41.57 -31.54
N ASP A 22 22.15 -42.15 -32.44
CA ASP A 22 23.16 -43.15 -32.08
C ASP A 22 24.42 -42.53 -31.42
N GLY A 23 24.70 -41.25 -31.68
CA GLY A 23 25.87 -40.54 -31.13
C GLY A 23 25.57 -39.66 -29.91
N TRP A 24 24.29 -39.43 -29.58
CA TRP A 24 23.87 -38.54 -28.50
C TRP A 24 24.45 -38.92 -27.14
N THR A 25 24.50 -40.21 -26.79
CA THR A 25 25.07 -40.68 -25.52
C THR A 25 26.51 -40.18 -25.33
N SER A 26 27.37 -40.36 -26.34
CA SER A 26 28.76 -39.86 -26.31
C SER A 26 28.87 -38.33 -26.34
N THR A 27 27.87 -37.65 -26.93
CA THR A 27 27.80 -36.19 -26.98
C THR A 27 27.44 -35.65 -25.59
N ARG A 28 26.50 -36.31 -24.90
CA ARG A 28 26.09 -36.00 -23.53
C ARG A 28 27.22 -36.26 -22.54
N GLU A 29 27.93 -37.38 -22.62
CA GLU A 29 29.11 -37.65 -21.77
C GLU A 29 30.17 -36.55 -21.89
N LEU A 30 30.40 -36.00 -23.08
CA LEU A 30 31.29 -34.87 -23.28
C LEU A 30 30.76 -33.58 -22.63
N LEU A 31 29.46 -33.30 -22.77
CA LEU A 31 28.81 -32.15 -22.12
C LEU A 31 28.84 -32.26 -20.59
N ASP A 32 28.62 -33.45 -20.04
CA ASP A 32 28.71 -33.74 -18.60
C ASP A 32 30.14 -33.52 -18.08
N LYS A 33 31.17 -33.91 -18.84
CA LYS A 33 32.58 -33.63 -18.51
C LYS A 33 32.95 -32.15 -18.62
N ILE A 34 32.37 -31.41 -19.55
CA ILE A 34 32.51 -29.95 -19.63
C ILE A 34 31.83 -29.29 -18.43
N HIS A 35 30.60 -29.72 -18.10
CA HIS A 35 29.87 -29.26 -16.93
C HIS A 35 30.67 -29.47 -15.64
N GLU A 36 31.16 -30.68 -15.36
CA GLU A 36 32.03 -30.96 -14.21
C GLU A 36 33.21 -29.98 -14.12
N LEU A 37 33.90 -29.75 -15.25
CA LEU A 37 35.08 -28.88 -15.30
C LEU A 37 34.73 -27.40 -15.03
N VAL A 38 33.62 -26.90 -15.57
CA VAL A 38 33.14 -25.53 -15.31
C VAL A 38 32.64 -25.38 -13.86
N HIS A 39 31.89 -26.36 -13.37
CA HIS A 39 31.24 -26.34 -12.05
C HIS A 39 32.26 -26.51 -10.89
N ASN A 40 33.45 -27.06 -11.19
CA ASN A 40 34.59 -27.11 -10.28
C ASN A 40 35.36 -25.78 -10.17
N ASN A 41 35.15 -24.81 -11.07
CA ASN A 41 35.84 -23.51 -11.06
C ASN A 41 35.20 -22.48 -10.09
N GLY A 42 34.84 -22.92 -8.88
CA GLY A 42 34.25 -22.07 -7.84
C GLY A 42 32.86 -21.52 -8.17
N LYS A 43 32.41 -20.52 -7.39
CA LYS A 43 31.04 -19.97 -7.47
C LYS A 43 30.73 -19.35 -8.85
N GLU A 44 31.68 -18.62 -9.42
CA GLU A 44 31.56 -17.93 -10.71
C GLU A 44 31.37 -18.92 -11.87
N GLY A 45 32.05 -20.06 -11.86
CA GLY A 45 31.83 -21.13 -12.84
C GLY A 45 30.40 -21.66 -12.82
N LYS A 46 29.82 -21.84 -11.62
CA LYS A 46 28.43 -22.31 -11.45
C LYS A 46 27.41 -21.28 -11.92
N GLU A 47 27.61 -20.01 -11.58
CA GLU A 47 26.72 -18.92 -12.02
C GLU A 47 26.74 -18.77 -13.54
N ASN A 48 27.92 -18.83 -14.18
CA ASN A 48 28.06 -18.78 -15.63
C ASN A 48 27.40 -20.00 -16.33
N TRP A 49 27.55 -21.21 -15.78
CA TRP A 49 26.88 -22.39 -16.32
C TRP A 49 25.36 -22.31 -16.20
N ASN A 50 24.85 -21.90 -15.04
CA ASN A 50 23.41 -21.77 -14.80
C ASN A 50 22.78 -20.69 -15.70
N ASN A 51 23.47 -19.56 -15.91
CA ASN A 51 23.02 -18.53 -16.85
C ASN A 51 22.99 -19.05 -18.29
N TYR A 52 24.01 -19.79 -18.73
CA TYR A 52 24.03 -20.43 -20.06
C TYR A 52 22.87 -21.41 -20.24
N ILE A 53 22.63 -22.32 -19.29
CA ILE A 53 21.51 -23.26 -19.34
C ILE A 53 20.15 -22.55 -19.30
N LEU A 54 20.04 -21.45 -18.56
CA LEU A 54 18.83 -20.62 -18.52
C LEU A 54 18.58 -19.94 -19.88
N ASP A 55 19.61 -19.47 -20.57
CA ASP A 55 19.49 -18.85 -21.89
C ASP A 55 19.15 -19.89 -22.98
N GLU A 56 19.76 -21.08 -22.96
CA GLU A 56 19.37 -22.19 -23.84
C GLU A 56 17.93 -22.65 -23.56
N ALA A 57 17.50 -22.69 -22.30
CA ALA A 57 16.11 -23.01 -21.95
C ALA A 57 15.12 -21.95 -22.47
N LYS A 58 15.48 -20.65 -22.46
CA LYS A 58 14.67 -19.60 -23.11
C LYS A 58 14.58 -19.82 -24.62
N LEU A 59 15.65 -20.26 -25.27
CA LEU A 59 15.65 -20.55 -26.71
C LEU A 59 14.75 -21.75 -27.06
N CYS A 60 14.80 -22.84 -26.28
CA CYS A 60 13.87 -23.97 -26.44
C CYS A 60 12.40 -23.54 -26.25
N LEU A 61 12.10 -22.72 -25.23
CA LEU A 61 10.76 -22.18 -25.01
C LEU A 61 10.30 -21.24 -26.14
N ALA A 62 11.22 -20.52 -26.78
CA ALA A 62 10.93 -19.70 -27.95
C ALA A 62 10.70 -20.52 -29.23
N SER A 63 11.30 -21.72 -29.35
CA SER A 63 11.05 -22.64 -30.48
C SER A 63 9.79 -23.48 -30.32
N ASP A 64 9.43 -23.84 -29.08
CA ASP A 64 8.16 -24.51 -28.77
C ASP A 64 6.96 -23.55 -28.93
N GLY A 65 7.19 -22.23 -28.82
CA GLY A 65 6.15 -21.23 -29.04
C GLY A 65 5.55 -21.23 -30.46
N PRO A 66 4.30 -20.79 -30.63
CA PRO A 66 3.61 -20.83 -31.93
C PRO A 66 4.35 -20.00 -33.00
N SER A 67 4.72 -20.66 -34.09
CA SER A 67 5.42 -20.03 -35.23
C SER A 67 4.72 -18.76 -35.73
N SER A 68 5.50 -17.68 -35.94
CA SER A 68 5.06 -16.28 -35.88
C SER A 68 4.06 -15.77 -36.93
N HIS A 69 3.54 -16.61 -37.83
CA HIS A 69 2.77 -16.16 -39.00
C HIS A 69 1.46 -16.91 -39.31
N ALA A 70 0.87 -17.63 -38.35
CA ALA A 70 -0.49 -18.15 -38.49
C ALA A 70 -1.36 -17.86 -37.26
N ARG A 71 -2.21 -16.83 -37.36
CA ARG A 71 -3.30 -16.59 -36.39
C ARG A 71 -4.36 -17.69 -36.58
N ARG A 72 -4.23 -18.79 -35.82
CA ARG A 72 -5.23 -19.85 -35.70
C ARG A 72 -5.77 -19.86 -34.27
N GLU A 73 -7.03 -20.22 -34.12
CA GLU A 73 -7.58 -20.59 -32.82
C GLU A 73 -6.88 -21.88 -32.36
N GLY A 74 -6.34 -21.86 -31.15
CA GLY A 74 -5.47 -22.89 -30.59
C GLY A 74 -5.48 -22.82 -29.07
N VAL A 75 -4.81 -23.75 -28.37
CA VAL A 75 -5.04 -23.99 -26.93
C VAL A 75 -4.71 -22.77 -26.06
N THR A 76 -3.81 -21.91 -26.53
CA THR A 76 -3.41 -20.67 -25.88
C THR A 76 -4.26 -19.44 -26.24
N TRP A 77 -5.01 -19.44 -27.34
CA TRP A 77 -5.78 -18.27 -27.82
C TRP A 77 -7.08 -18.65 -28.52
N PHE A 78 -8.21 -18.24 -27.92
CA PHE A 78 -9.56 -18.40 -28.47
C PHE A 78 -10.22 -17.05 -28.67
N SER A 79 -10.94 -16.89 -29.79
CA SER A 79 -11.79 -15.72 -30.01
C SER A 79 -12.98 -15.76 -29.05
N ALA A 80 -13.31 -14.64 -28.40
CA ALA A 80 -14.52 -14.57 -27.57
C ALA A 80 -15.81 -14.91 -28.36
N ASN A 81 -15.77 -14.77 -29.68
CA ASN A 81 -16.89 -15.06 -30.59
C ASN A 81 -16.98 -16.55 -31.01
N SER A 82 -15.99 -17.40 -30.70
CA SER A 82 -15.97 -18.83 -31.04
C SER A 82 -16.22 -19.76 -29.84
N ILE A 83 -16.24 -19.21 -28.62
CA ILE A 83 -16.39 -19.96 -27.39
C ILE A 83 -17.88 -20.30 -27.15
N GLY A 84 -18.28 -21.51 -27.55
CA GLY A 84 -19.57 -22.11 -27.20
C GLY A 84 -19.55 -22.86 -25.85
N PRO A 85 -20.71 -23.27 -25.28
CA PRO A 85 -20.77 -23.97 -24.00
C PRO A 85 -19.93 -25.25 -23.93
N THR A 86 -19.81 -25.97 -25.05
CA THR A 86 -19.00 -27.19 -25.18
C THR A 86 -17.51 -26.95 -24.94
N PHE A 87 -17.01 -25.72 -25.17
CA PHE A 87 -15.62 -25.35 -24.90
C PHE A 87 -15.19 -25.61 -23.45
N PHE A 88 -16.11 -25.46 -22.50
CA PHE A 88 -15.86 -25.64 -21.07
C PHE A 88 -16.08 -27.08 -20.57
N SER A 89 -16.51 -28.00 -21.45
CA SER A 89 -16.71 -29.41 -21.10
C SER A 89 -15.40 -30.08 -20.65
N ALA A 90 -15.52 -31.08 -19.76
CA ALA A 90 -14.37 -31.83 -19.24
C ALA A 90 -13.58 -32.52 -20.36
N GLU A 91 -14.26 -33.12 -21.33
CA GLU A 91 -13.64 -33.81 -22.48
C GLU A 91 -12.89 -32.82 -23.39
N SER A 92 -13.48 -31.67 -23.71
CA SER A 92 -12.81 -30.64 -24.51
C SER A 92 -11.63 -29.99 -23.76
N ARG A 93 -11.63 -30.01 -22.42
CA ARG A 93 -10.50 -29.56 -21.59
C ARG A 93 -9.38 -30.60 -21.57
N LEU A 94 -9.69 -31.87 -21.31
CA LEU A 94 -8.70 -32.96 -21.33
C LEU A 94 -7.98 -33.06 -22.68
N SER A 95 -8.72 -32.96 -23.79
CA SER A 95 -8.12 -32.95 -25.14
C SER A 95 -7.22 -31.73 -25.37
N ARG A 96 -7.55 -30.55 -24.83
CA ARG A 96 -6.69 -29.36 -24.89
C ARG A 96 -5.45 -29.49 -24.02
N ASP A 97 -5.59 -30.00 -22.80
CA ASP A 97 -4.48 -30.21 -21.88
C ASP A 97 -3.50 -31.24 -22.47
N GLU A 98 -3.99 -32.35 -23.03
CA GLU A 98 -3.18 -33.35 -23.73
C GLU A 98 -2.46 -32.75 -24.97
N HIS A 99 -3.12 -31.86 -25.72
CA HIS A 99 -2.50 -31.15 -26.84
C HIS A 99 -1.44 -30.13 -26.39
N LEU A 100 -1.67 -29.43 -25.28
CA LEU A 100 -0.68 -28.51 -24.70
C LEU A 100 0.56 -29.26 -24.21
N MET A 101 0.38 -30.42 -23.57
CA MET A 101 1.46 -31.25 -23.04
C MET A 101 2.29 -31.94 -24.12
N ASN A 102 1.67 -32.37 -25.23
CA ASN A 102 2.32 -33.20 -26.25
C ASN A 102 2.65 -32.48 -27.57
N VAL A 103 2.07 -31.30 -27.82
CA VAL A 103 2.15 -30.62 -29.14
C VAL A 103 2.52 -29.13 -29.03
N GLU A 104 1.87 -28.34 -28.17
CA GLU A 104 2.16 -26.88 -28.10
C GLU A 104 3.33 -26.52 -27.16
N MET A 105 3.45 -27.08 -25.95
CA MET A 105 4.50 -26.67 -24.99
C MET A 105 5.16 -27.84 -24.23
N PRO A 106 5.67 -28.87 -24.92
CA PRO A 106 6.20 -30.08 -24.28
C PRO A 106 7.39 -29.79 -23.35
N PHE A 107 8.35 -28.92 -23.74
CA PHE A 107 9.51 -28.61 -22.90
C PHE A 107 9.11 -27.94 -21.58
N LEU A 108 8.19 -26.97 -21.61
CA LEU A 108 7.71 -26.28 -20.41
C LEU A 108 6.99 -27.22 -19.45
N VAL A 109 6.14 -28.11 -19.99
CA VAL A 109 5.42 -29.10 -19.18
C VAL A 109 6.39 -30.08 -18.53
N SER A 110 7.34 -30.63 -19.30
CA SER A 110 8.36 -31.54 -18.75
C SER A 110 9.22 -30.87 -17.68
N ALA A 111 9.66 -29.63 -17.88
CA ALA A 111 10.43 -28.88 -16.88
C ALA A 111 9.65 -28.67 -15.58
N ASN A 112 8.35 -28.39 -15.66
CA ASN A 112 7.48 -28.27 -14.49
C ASN A 112 7.22 -29.61 -13.79
N GLN A 113 7.24 -30.74 -14.50
CA GLN A 113 7.10 -32.07 -13.90
C GLN A 113 8.33 -32.51 -13.11
N ILE A 114 9.55 -32.18 -13.58
CA ILE A 114 10.81 -32.52 -12.87
C ILE A 114 10.81 -31.96 -11.44
N LYS A 115 10.30 -30.73 -11.25
CA LYS A 115 10.19 -30.09 -9.93
C LYS A 115 9.25 -30.82 -8.95
N ASN A 116 8.36 -31.69 -9.44
CA ASN A 116 7.51 -32.55 -8.59
C ASN A 116 8.12 -33.96 -8.36
N LEU A 117 9.11 -34.36 -9.18
CA LEU A 117 9.75 -35.68 -9.09
C LEU A 117 10.92 -35.69 -8.09
N GLU A 118 11.62 -34.58 -7.90
CA GLU A 118 12.67 -34.49 -6.87
C GLU A 118 12.11 -34.63 -5.44
N ASP A 119 10.86 -34.20 -5.20
CA ASP A 119 10.15 -34.42 -3.93
C ASP A 119 9.66 -35.87 -3.72
N THR A 120 9.64 -36.71 -4.76
CA THR A 120 9.11 -38.09 -4.67
C THR A 120 10.15 -39.20 -4.82
N HIS A 121 11.36 -38.91 -5.33
CA HIS A 121 12.31 -39.98 -5.64
C HIS A 121 13.07 -40.59 -4.45
N CYS A 122 12.85 -40.12 -3.22
CA CYS A 122 13.44 -40.72 -2.01
C CYS A 122 12.60 -41.88 -1.42
N ARG A 123 12.02 -42.77 -2.26
CA ARG A 123 11.40 -44.05 -1.82
C ARG A 123 11.12 -45.05 -2.96
N MET A 124 11.27 -46.33 -2.63
CA MET A 124 10.76 -47.55 -3.29
C MET A 124 11.46 -48.13 -4.55
N THR A 125 12.06 -49.30 -4.34
CA THR A 125 12.20 -50.38 -5.35
C THR A 125 10.83 -51.00 -5.69
N PRO A 126 10.64 -51.58 -6.90
CA PRO A 126 9.31 -51.96 -7.40
C PRO A 126 8.85 -53.37 -6.97
N PRO A 127 7.52 -53.59 -6.94
CA PRO A 127 6.97 -54.87 -7.36
C PRO A 127 5.77 -54.76 -8.32
N VAL A 128 5.83 -55.58 -9.37
CA VAL A 128 4.78 -56.41 -10.03
C VAL A 128 3.30 -55.95 -10.01
N SER A 129 2.70 -56.01 -11.21
CA SER A 129 1.28 -55.73 -11.51
C SER A 129 0.24 -56.62 -10.82
N LEU A 130 -0.93 -56.05 -10.48
CA LEU A 130 -2.27 -56.62 -10.79
C LEU A 130 -3.44 -55.70 -10.35
N GLY A 131 -4.47 -55.61 -11.19
CA GLY A 131 -5.89 -55.59 -10.76
C GLY A 131 -6.50 -54.31 -10.18
N ALA A 132 -7.41 -53.70 -10.95
CA ALA A 132 -8.26 -52.58 -10.53
C ALA A 132 -9.14 -52.83 -9.28
N CYS A 133 -9.35 -51.79 -8.47
CA CYS A 133 -10.65 -51.52 -7.83
C CYS A 133 -10.79 -50.02 -7.43
N SER A 134 -12.02 -49.62 -7.12
CA SER A 134 -12.48 -48.22 -6.95
C SER A 134 -12.52 -47.75 -5.49
N MET A 135 -12.38 -46.43 -5.30
CA MET A 135 -12.71 -45.57 -4.14
C MET A 135 -13.08 -46.22 -2.79
N ALA A 136 -12.31 -45.91 -1.74
CA ALA A 136 -12.78 -45.18 -0.54
C ALA A 136 -11.64 -45.03 0.49
N GLY A 137 -11.61 -43.91 1.22
CA GLY A 137 -10.83 -43.76 2.46
C GLY A 137 -9.35 -43.39 2.28
N ILE A 138 -9.06 -42.09 2.27
CA ILE A 138 -7.75 -41.56 2.70
C ILE A 138 -8.03 -40.48 3.75
N PHE A 139 -7.83 -40.84 5.00
CA PHE A 139 -7.66 -39.91 6.10
C PHE A 139 -6.41 -40.31 6.90
N GLU A 140 -5.75 -39.29 7.41
CA GLU A 140 -4.71 -39.32 8.45
C GLU A 140 -3.28 -39.75 8.09
N GLU A 141 -2.37 -39.06 8.80
CA GLU A 141 -0.93 -39.25 8.94
C GLU A 141 -0.07 -39.36 7.67
N ASN A 142 0.59 -38.25 7.31
CA ASN A 142 2.02 -38.15 7.58
C ASN A 142 2.47 -36.70 7.75
N SER A 143 3.36 -36.49 8.73
CA SER A 143 3.83 -35.20 9.22
C SER A 143 5.24 -34.87 8.71
N THR A 144 5.62 -33.59 8.85
CA THR A 144 7.01 -33.11 8.89
C THR A 144 7.95 -33.50 7.74
N GLN A 145 8.06 -32.62 6.75
CA GLN A 145 9.36 -32.24 6.16
C GLN A 145 9.28 -30.79 5.63
N GLY A 146 10.08 -29.91 6.21
CA GLY A 146 10.06 -28.48 5.90
C GLY A 146 11.09 -28.11 4.82
N VAL A 147 10.66 -27.35 3.81
CA VAL A 147 11.55 -26.85 2.74
C VAL A 147 12.59 -25.87 3.30
N ILE A 148 13.82 -25.96 2.78
CA ILE A 148 14.98 -25.24 3.29
C ILE A 148 15.03 -23.82 2.72
N ILE A 149 14.79 -22.81 3.58
CA ILE A 149 15.23 -21.43 3.35
C ILE A 149 16.77 -21.40 3.47
N PRO A 150 17.53 -20.89 2.47
CA PRO A 150 18.97 -20.73 2.58
C PRO A 150 19.33 -19.75 3.71
N ARG A 151 20.38 -20.05 4.49
CA ARG A 151 20.97 -19.05 5.40
C ARG A 151 21.48 -17.86 4.57
N PRO A 152 21.26 -16.60 4.99
CA PRO A 152 22.16 -15.53 4.58
C PRO A 152 23.58 -15.91 5.06
N THR A 153 24.57 -15.78 4.19
CA THR A 153 25.93 -16.25 4.47
C THR A 153 26.60 -15.36 5.52
N CYS A 154 26.51 -15.74 6.80
CA CYS A 154 27.42 -15.25 7.82
C CYS A 154 28.86 -15.62 7.44
N LYS A 155 29.67 -14.62 7.09
CA LYS A 155 31.12 -14.72 7.23
C LYS A 155 31.46 -14.39 8.68
N GLU A 156 32.09 -15.36 9.33
CA GLU A 156 32.99 -15.30 10.50
C GLU A 156 32.65 -14.34 11.66
N GLU A 157 32.57 -14.92 12.85
CA GLU A 157 32.31 -14.24 14.12
C GLU A 157 33.46 -13.28 14.49
N ASN A 158 33.25 -11.97 14.40
CA ASN A 158 33.75 -10.97 15.38
C ASN A 158 33.23 -9.54 15.11
N ASN A 159 31.91 -9.35 15.23
CA ASN A 159 31.27 -8.14 15.77
C ASN A 159 29.75 -8.33 15.73
N GLN A 160 29.09 -8.51 16.88
CA GLN A 160 27.63 -8.42 16.96
C GLN A 160 27.18 -6.97 16.87
N GLN A 161 27.21 -6.42 15.66
CA GLN A 161 26.56 -5.14 15.38
C GLN A 161 25.05 -5.35 15.50
N LYS A 162 24.39 -4.65 16.43
CA LYS A 162 22.96 -4.82 16.73
C LYS A 162 22.09 -4.19 15.64
N VAL A 163 21.99 -4.87 14.50
CA VAL A 163 21.15 -4.44 13.37
C VAL A 163 19.67 -4.56 13.75
N LEU A 164 18.88 -3.52 13.43
CA LEU A 164 17.43 -3.51 13.59
C LEU A 164 16.79 -4.65 12.77
N ARG A 165 15.84 -5.39 13.35
CA ARG A 165 15.10 -6.43 12.62
C ARG A 165 14.32 -5.85 11.43
N PRO A 166 14.13 -6.61 10.35
CA PRO A 166 13.23 -6.21 9.27
C PRO A 166 11.84 -5.84 9.81
N ILE A 167 11.28 -4.75 9.28
CA ILE A 167 9.93 -4.31 9.61
C ILE A 167 8.94 -5.24 8.91
N ILE A 168 8.01 -5.81 9.65
CA ILE A 168 6.98 -6.72 9.11
C ILE A 168 5.78 -5.89 8.68
N CYS A 169 5.41 -5.90 7.41
CA CYS A 169 4.12 -5.36 6.95
C CYS A 169 3.12 -6.52 6.79
N ILE A 170 1.94 -6.44 7.41
CA ILE A 170 0.85 -7.43 7.30
C ILE A 170 -0.51 -6.79 7.04
N ASP A 171 -1.39 -7.55 6.38
CA ASP A 171 -2.78 -7.22 6.07
C ASP A 171 -3.59 -8.51 5.75
N ASN A 172 -4.92 -8.41 5.78
CA ASN A 172 -5.83 -9.51 5.50
C ASN A 172 -5.89 -9.88 4.01
N ILE A 173 -5.83 -11.18 3.73
CA ILE A 173 -6.05 -11.76 2.41
C ILE A 173 -7.40 -12.51 2.36
N ASP A 174 -8.48 -11.74 2.39
CA ASP A 174 -9.84 -12.26 2.23
C ASP A 174 -10.20 -12.50 0.75
N PHE A 175 -10.78 -13.66 0.43
CA PHE A 175 -11.33 -14.01 -0.90
C PHE A 175 -12.31 -15.20 -0.83
N GLU A 176 -13.09 -15.44 -1.90
CA GLU A 176 -13.95 -16.62 -2.00
C GLU A 176 -13.11 -17.88 -2.26
N GLN A 177 -13.13 -18.82 -1.32
CA GLN A 177 -12.69 -20.21 -1.53
C GLN A 177 -13.76 -20.92 -2.37
N THR A 178 -13.50 -21.05 -3.66
CA THR A 178 -14.39 -21.74 -4.60
C THR A 178 -14.21 -23.26 -4.50
N VAL A 179 -15.33 -23.99 -4.54
CA VAL A 179 -15.34 -25.45 -4.62
C VAL A 179 -15.93 -25.85 -5.96
N HIS A 180 -15.24 -26.73 -6.70
CA HIS A 180 -15.64 -27.10 -8.07
C HIS A 180 -17.00 -27.81 -8.11
N THR A 181 -17.18 -28.82 -7.26
CA THR A 181 -18.44 -29.54 -7.12
C THR A 181 -19.14 -29.07 -5.85
N LYS A 182 -20.21 -28.27 -6.01
CA LYS A 182 -21.03 -27.83 -4.88
C LYS A 182 -21.97 -28.95 -4.43
N THR A 183 -22.00 -29.23 -3.14
CA THR A 183 -22.96 -30.16 -2.50
C THR A 183 -23.70 -29.43 -1.37
N ILE A 184 -24.59 -30.12 -0.67
CA ILE A 184 -25.27 -29.58 0.53
C ILE A 184 -24.26 -29.28 1.65
N GLU A 185 -23.20 -30.07 1.76
CA GLU A 185 -22.16 -29.95 2.81
C GLU A 185 -20.92 -29.18 2.35
N THR A 186 -20.71 -29.06 1.03
CA THR A 186 -19.53 -28.42 0.44
C THR A 186 -19.95 -27.29 -0.49
N THR A 187 -19.93 -26.06 0.03
CA THR A 187 -20.23 -24.83 -0.72
C THR A 187 -19.00 -23.93 -0.81
N SER A 188 -19.01 -22.97 -1.72
CA SER A 188 -18.01 -21.90 -1.69
C SER A 188 -18.18 -21.08 -0.40
N ARG A 189 -17.06 -20.67 0.20
CA ARG A 189 -17.04 -19.92 1.47
C ARG A 189 -15.97 -18.84 1.43
N SER A 190 -16.07 -17.83 2.29
CA SER A 190 -14.98 -16.89 2.50
C SER A 190 -13.77 -17.62 3.10
N PHE A 191 -12.60 -17.44 2.50
CA PHE A 191 -11.31 -17.68 3.14
C PHE A 191 -10.88 -16.41 3.86
N HIS A 192 -10.37 -16.58 5.07
CA HIS A 192 -9.80 -15.52 5.89
C HIS A 192 -8.37 -15.94 6.25
N GLY A 193 -7.41 -15.06 5.98
CA GLY A 193 -6.00 -15.29 6.25
C GLY A 193 -5.24 -13.97 6.26
N THR A 194 -3.96 -14.02 6.60
CA THR A 194 -3.07 -12.86 6.66
C THR A 194 -1.84 -13.12 5.81
N TRP A 195 -1.39 -12.10 5.10
CA TRP A 195 -0.16 -12.16 4.30
C TRP A 195 0.62 -10.86 4.47
N GLY A 196 1.87 -10.84 3.98
CA GLY A 196 2.82 -9.83 4.39
C GLY A 196 4.18 -9.97 3.76
N TYR A 197 5.07 -9.05 4.15
CA TYR A 197 6.48 -9.09 3.79
C TYR A 197 7.37 -8.48 4.88
N LEU A 198 8.65 -8.85 4.82
CA LEU A 198 9.74 -8.26 5.58
C LEU A 198 10.35 -7.12 4.76
N HIS A 199 10.58 -5.97 5.39
CA HIS A 199 11.30 -4.84 4.81
C HIS A 199 12.55 -4.52 5.62
N SER A 200 13.73 -4.71 5.02
CA SER A 200 14.99 -4.31 5.64
C SER A 200 15.15 -2.79 5.55
N ALA A 201 15.52 -2.13 6.64
CA ALA A 201 15.80 -0.70 6.63
C ALA A 201 17.06 -0.39 5.78
N ASP A 202 17.06 0.74 5.08
CA ASP A 202 18.16 1.17 4.20
C ASP A 202 19.52 1.15 4.95
N PRO A 203 20.52 0.37 4.51
CA PRO A 203 21.84 0.36 5.14
C PRO A 203 22.49 1.75 5.22
N GLN A 204 22.22 2.65 4.27
CA GLN A 204 22.72 4.02 4.30
C GLN A 204 22.02 4.89 5.35
N LEU A 205 20.79 4.55 5.74
CA LEU A 205 20.03 5.21 6.79
C LEU A 205 20.46 4.69 8.18
N LEU A 206 20.65 3.37 8.30
CA LEU A 206 21.18 2.73 9.51
C LEU A 206 22.57 3.28 9.86
N ALA A 207 23.45 3.46 8.87
CA ALA A 207 24.78 4.06 9.08
C ALA A 207 24.77 5.55 9.54
N GLN A 208 23.62 6.22 9.54
CA GLN A 208 23.46 7.62 10.00
C GLN A 208 22.88 7.73 11.42
N VAL A 209 22.57 6.61 12.09
CA VAL A 209 21.97 6.61 13.42
C VAL A 209 22.86 5.86 14.41
N ASN A 210 22.60 6.06 15.70
CA ASN A 210 23.33 5.38 16.76
C ASN A 210 22.74 3.98 16.99
N ASP A 211 23.55 2.92 16.83
CA ASP A 211 23.14 1.52 17.01
C ASP A 211 22.47 1.27 18.39
N THR A 212 22.82 2.02 19.45
CA THR A 212 22.18 1.85 20.76
C THR A 212 20.70 2.26 20.77
N ASP A 213 20.31 3.22 19.93
CA ASP A 213 18.95 3.76 19.84
C ASP A 213 17.97 2.73 19.26
N LEU A 214 18.49 1.78 18.46
CA LEU A 214 17.73 0.73 17.79
C LEU A 214 17.48 -0.51 18.69
N SER A 215 17.99 -0.49 19.93
CA SER A 215 17.90 -1.62 20.85
C SER A 215 16.57 -1.69 21.61
N LEU A 216 16.16 -2.92 21.95
CA LEU A 216 14.98 -3.18 22.78
C LEU A 216 15.05 -2.49 24.16
N ASP A 217 16.25 -2.41 24.76
CA ASP A 217 16.47 -1.73 26.04
C ASP A 217 16.25 -0.22 25.93
N SER A 218 16.74 0.40 24.85
CA SER A 218 16.54 1.83 24.60
C SER A 218 15.08 2.15 24.35
N TYR A 219 14.40 1.34 23.52
CA TYR A 219 12.95 1.41 23.34
C TYR A 219 12.19 1.32 24.67
N LYS A 220 12.41 0.26 25.48
CA LYS A 220 11.72 0.08 26.77
C LYS A 220 11.95 1.25 27.73
N LYS A 221 13.19 1.74 27.84
CA LYS A 221 13.54 2.92 28.67
C LYS A 221 12.84 4.19 28.20
N SER A 222 12.76 4.41 26.88
CA SER A 222 12.04 5.54 26.29
C SER A 222 10.54 5.52 26.62
N ILE A 223 9.90 4.36 26.52
CA ILE A 223 8.48 4.18 26.86
C ILE A 223 8.25 4.40 28.36
N ALA A 224 9.03 3.74 29.24
CA ALA A 224 8.90 3.87 30.69
C ALA A 224 9.12 5.32 31.16
N GLY A 225 10.19 5.98 30.65
CA GLY A 225 10.48 7.39 30.90
C GLY A 225 9.46 8.38 30.30
N TYR A 226 8.38 7.90 29.69
CA TYR A 226 7.25 8.70 29.21
C TYR A 226 5.90 8.30 29.86
N ALA A 227 5.85 7.24 30.69
CA ALA A 227 4.62 6.79 31.36
C ALA A 227 3.96 7.91 32.19
N ASP A 228 4.72 8.55 33.08
CA ASP A 228 4.22 9.64 33.95
C ASP A 228 4.12 11.02 33.25
N LYS A 229 4.57 11.15 32.00
CA LYS A 229 4.60 12.44 31.32
C LYS A 229 3.20 12.86 30.88
N ILE A 230 2.81 14.07 31.27
CA ILE A 230 1.57 14.68 30.82
C ILE A 230 1.73 15.18 29.37
N VAL A 231 0.84 14.74 28.49
CA VAL A 231 0.83 15.16 27.08
C VAL A 231 0.53 16.65 26.97
N LYS A 232 1.43 17.41 26.34
CA LYS A 232 1.26 18.85 26.14
C LYS A 232 0.45 19.13 24.86
N PRO A 233 -0.57 19.99 24.88
CA PRO A 233 -1.33 20.37 23.67
C PRO A 233 -0.47 20.92 22.52
N SER A 234 0.69 21.49 22.83
CA SER A 234 1.69 21.92 21.83
C SER A 234 2.24 20.80 20.96
N ALA A 235 2.06 19.53 21.33
CA ALA A 235 2.37 18.38 20.47
C ALA A 235 1.42 18.26 19.25
N PHE A 236 0.25 18.93 19.27
CA PHE A 236 -0.75 18.85 18.21
C PHE A 236 -0.99 20.16 17.47
N PHE A 237 -0.68 21.30 18.09
CA PHE A 237 -0.84 22.61 17.44
C PHE A 237 0.41 22.97 16.60
N PRO A 238 0.23 23.57 15.41
CA PRO A 238 1.34 23.92 14.54
C PRO A 238 2.14 25.09 15.12
N THR A 239 3.46 25.07 14.91
CA THR A 239 4.34 26.22 15.14
C THR A 239 4.09 27.32 14.10
N ASN A 240 4.70 28.50 14.30
CA ASN A 240 4.69 29.57 13.30
C ASN A 240 5.32 29.11 11.97
N GLU A 241 6.42 28.35 12.04
CA GLU A 241 7.12 27.78 10.88
C GLU A 241 6.25 26.74 10.15
N GLN A 242 5.58 25.84 10.88
CA GLN A 242 4.63 24.89 10.29
C GLN A 242 3.41 25.60 9.66
N SER A 243 2.97 26.72 10.24
CA SER A 243 1.87 27.54 9.70
C SER A 243 2.28 28.27 8.41
N GLN A 244 3.51 28.79 8.36
CA GLN A 244 4.11 29.38 7.15
C GLN A 244 4.35 28.33 6.07
N HIS A 245 4.80 27.13 6.46
CA HIS A 245 4.94 25.99 5.54
C HIS A 245 3.59 25.60 4.94
N PHE A 246 2.52 25.48 5.75
CA PHE A 246 1.18 25.19 5.23
C PHE A 246 0.65 26.32 4.32
N GLN A 247 0.98 27.58 4.56
CA GLN A 247 0.71 28.66 3.60
C GLN A 247 1.46 28.44 2.27
N ALA A 248 2.73 28.03 2.30
CA ALA A 248 3.48 27.70 1.09
C ALA A 248 2.93 26.45 0.36
N VAL A 249 2.46 25.43 1.11
CA VAL A 249 1.73 24.27 0.57
C VAL A 249 0.52 24.73 -0.24
N VAL A 250 -0.38 25.49 0.38
CA VAL A 250 -1.61 25.97 -0.29
C VAL A 250 -1.29 26.84 -1.50
N LYS A 251 -0.29 27.74 -1.39
CA LYS A 251 0.17 28.53 -2.55
C LYS A 251 0.69 27.63 -3.67
N SER A 252 1.43 26.56 -3.37
CA SER A 252 1.88 25.61 -4.41
C SER A 252 0.72 24.85 -5.07
N GLN A 253 -0.37 24.55 -4.34
CA GLN A 253 -1.58 23.97 -4.90
C GLN A 253 -2.24 24.94 -5.90
N ILE A 254 -2.35 26.23 -5.55
CA ILE A 254 -2.82 27.30 -6.44
C ILE A 254 -1.89 27.46 -7.66
N SER A 255 -0.56 27.47 -7.45
CA SER A 255 0.44 27.54 -8.51
C SER A 255 0.29 26.42 -9.52
N GLN A 256 0.08 25.17 -9.08
CA GLN A 256 -0.11 24.04 -9.99
C GLN A 256 -1.37 24.18 -10.85
N VAL A 257 -2.47 24.71 -10.30
CA VAL A 257 -3.68 24.99 -11.09
C VAL A 257 -3.43 26.08 -12.12
N LEU A 258 -2.80 27.19 -11.71
CA LEU A 258 -2.42 28.29 -12.60
C LEU A 258 -1.56 27.77 -13.77
N PHE A 259 -0.53 26.97 -13.47
CA PHE A 259 0.41 26.48 -14.47
C PHE A 259 -0.10 25.32 -15.33
N SER A 260 -1.11 24.59 -14.87
CA SER A 260 -1.72 23.51 -15.65
C SER A 260 -2.87 23.98 -16.53
N CYS A 261 -3.52 25.10 -16.20
CA CYS A 261 -4.79 25.50 -16.83
C CYS A 261 -4.87 26.96 -17.34
N VAL A 262 -3.91 27.84 -17.03
CA VAL A 262 -4.06 29.29 -17.28
C VAL A 262 -2.83 29.98 -17.88
N ALA A 263 -1.62 29.57 -17.52
CA ALA A 263 -0.40 30.21 -18.04
C ALA A 263 0.86 29.36 -17.85
N LYS A 264 1.85 29.51 -18.73
CA LYS A 264 3.25 29.12 -18.44
C LYS A 264 4.00 30.33 -17.86
N ILE A 265 5.10 30.09 -17.14
CA ILE A 265 6.06 31.14 -16.73
C ILE A 265 7.47 30.78 -17.22
N LYS A 266 8.37 31.76 -17.26
CA LYS A 266 9.75 31.56 -17.77
C LYS A 266 10.69 30.97 -16.73
N ASP A 267 10.61 31.41 -15.47
CA ASP A 267 11.45 30.91 -14.39
C ASP A 267 10.62 30.36 -13.22
N HIS A 268 10.64 29.04 -13.05
CA HIS A 268 9.93 28.37 -11.95
C HIS A 268 10.61 28.54 -10.57
N LYS A 269 11.76 29.22 -10.48
CA LYS A 269 12.46 29.46 -9.21
C LYS A 269 11.83 30.55 -8.35
N THR A 270 11.18 31.52 -8.98
CA THR A 270 10.50 32.65 -8.30
C THR A 270 9.15 32.23 -7.73
N VAL A 271 8.43 31.34 -8.43
CA VAL A 271 7.10 30.84 -8.04
C VAL A 271 7.12 29.30 -7.95
N PRO A 272 7.38 28.72 -6.77
CA PRO A 272 7.57 27.28 -6.63
C PRO A 272 6.28 26.48 -6.88
N GLN A 273 6.37 25.50 -7.79
CA GLN A 273 5.27 24.58 -8.10
C GLN A 273 5.05 23.49 -7.05
N HIS A 274 5.99 23.33 -6.11
CA HIS A 274 5.95 22.33 -5.05
C HIS A 274 6.18 23.00 -3.69
N PRO A 275 5.64 22.46 -2.59
CA PRO A 275 5.95 22.96 -1.25
C PRO A 275 7.46 22.84 -0.96
N PRO A 276 8.02 23.70 -0.10
CA PRO A 276 9.37 23.51 0.41
C PRO A 276 9.50 22.12 1.06
N PRO A 277 10.60 21.37 0.77
CA PRO A 277 10.83 20.08 1.41
C PRO A 277 11.13 20.27 2.91
N ILE A 278 10.79 19.27 3.72
CA ILE A 278 11.10 19.24 5.16
C ILE A 278 12.05 18.09 5.46
N ASP A 279 11.64 16.85 5.19
CA ASP A 279 12.47 15.66 5.40
C ASP A 279 12.23 14.64 4.28
N PRO A 280 12.90 14.79 3.13
CA PRO A 280 12.76 13.90 1.98
C PRO A 280 13.56 12.59 2.14
N ILE A 281 12.88 11.47 1.98
CA ILE A 281 13.44 10.12 1.98
C ILE A 281 14.26 9.90 0.70
N ARG A 282 15.41 9.24 0.82
CA ARG A 282 16.29 8.89 -0.30
C ARG A 282 15.61 7.87 -1.24
N PRO A 283 15.38 8.17 -2.54
CA PRO A 283 14.83 7.19 -3.47
C PRO A 283 15.77 6.01 -3.68
N HIS A 284 15.29 4.80 -3.40
CA HIS A 284 15.97 3.54 -3.68
C HIS A 284 14.93 2.42 -3.76
N VAL A 285 15.26 1.31 -4.45
CA VAL A 285 14.41 0.12 -4.47
C VAL A 285 14.48 -0.52 -3.08
N PRO A 286 13.35 -0.77 -2.40
CA PRO A 286 13.33 -1.35 -1.06
C PRO A 286 13.75 -2.83 -1.08
N ASP A 287 14.47 -3.26 -0.04
CA ASP A 287 14.76 -4.69 0.17
C ASP A 287 13.56 -5.36 0.83
N ILE A 288 12.86 -6.20 0.05
CA ILE A 288 11.59 -6.82 0.44
C ILE A 288 11.65 -8.33 0.23
N THR A 289 11.33 -9.08 1.29
CA THR A 289 11.18 -10.54 1.25
C THR A 289 9.75 -10.92 1.61
N MET A 290 9.03 -11.62 0.74
CA MET A 290 7.65 -12.04 1.00
C MET A 290 7.58 -13.07 2.11
N LEU A 291 6.60 -12.92 3.01
CA LEU A 291 6.25 -13.96 3.97
C LEU A 291 5.42 -15.04 3.28
N LYS A 292 5.41 -16.25 3.84
CA LYS A 292 4.44 -17.28 3.50
C LYS A 292 3.07 -16.84 4.02
N MET A 293 2.03 -16.94 3.18
CA MET A 293 0.64 -16.71 3.59
C MET A 293 0.28 -17.56 4.82
N MET A 294 -0.49 -17.00 5.75
CA MET A 294 -0.91 -17.65 6.98
C MET A 294 -2.41 -17.91 6.96
N ILE A 295 -2.82 -19.12 7.37
CA ILE A 295 -4.23 -19.50 7.56
C ILE A 295 -4.65 -19.06 8.98
N ALA A 296 -4.59 -17.75 9.20
CA ALA A 296 -4.92 -17.04 10.43
C ALA A 296 -5.32 -15.63 10.02
N SER A 297 -6.39 -15.06 10.56
CA SER A 297 -6.83 -13.69 10.23
C SER A 297 -6.54 -12.75 11.38
N ASP A 298 -5.97 -11.58 11.11
CA ASP A 298 -5.69 -10.58 12.15
C ASP A 298 -6.93 -9.81 12.64
N ASN A 299 -8.12 -10.11 12.09
CA ASN A 299 -9.41 -9.49 12.43
C ASN A 299 -9.87 -9.68 13.90
N SER A 300 -9.17 -10.50 14.71
CA SER A 300 -9.43 -10.66 16.14
C SER A 300 -8.13 -10.68 16.97
N SER A 301 -8.24 -10.42 18.28
CA SER A 301 -7.13 -10.51 19.25
C SER A 301 -6.52 -11.92 19.33
N GLU A 302 -7.32 -12.96 19.09
CA GLU A 302 -6.85 -14.35 19.03
C GLU A 302 -6.09 -14.60 17.73
N GLY A 303 -6.68 -14.23 16.60
CA GLY A 303 -6.11 -14.46 15.27
C GLY A 303 -4.82 -13.68 15.00
N ILE A 304 -4.65 -12.45 15.52
CA ILE A 304 -3.34 -11.78 15.50
C ILE A 304 -2.28 -12.54 16.33
N GLY A 305 -2.69 -13.27 17.37
CA GLY A 305 -1.81 -14.17 18.13
C GLY A 305 -1.38 -15.40 17.32
N GLU A 306 -2.29 -15.96 16.51
CA GLU A 306 -1.99 -17.01 15.54
C GLU A 306 -1.05 -16.50 14.43
N VAL A 307 -1.26 -15.28 13.93
CA VAL A 307 -0.37 -14.62 12.95
C VAL A 307 1.05 -14.43 13.51
N LEU A 308 1.19 -13.93 14.74
CA LEU A 308 2.50 -13.82 15.41
C LEU A 308 3.20 -15.18 15.56
N THR A 309 2.43 -16.22 15.87
CA THR A 309 2.93 -17.61 15.93
C THR A 309 3.37 -18.10 14.55
N GLY A 310 2.57 -17.82 13.51
CA GLY A 310 2.85 -18.15 12.12
C GLY A 310 4.09 -17.45 11.56
N ILE A 311 4.36 -16.22 11.98
CA ILE A 311 5.59 -15.47 11.68
C ILE A 311 6.79 -16.13 12.37
N THR A 312 6.70 -16.39 13.68
CA THR A 312 7.77 -17.00 14.48
C THR A 312 8.18 -18.37 13.92
N ASN A 313 7.20 -19.19 13.54
CA ASN A 313 7.44 -20.49 12.90
C ASN A 313 8.19 -20.39 11.56
N GLN A 314 8.05 -19.27 10.82
CA GLN A 314 8.77 -19.04 9.56
C GLN A 314 10.22 -18.57 9.80
N THR A 315 10.50 -17.82 10.88
CA THR A 315 11.86 -17.36 11.20
C THR A 315 12.74 -18.46 11.79
N LYS A 316 12.15 -19.59 12.25
CA LYS A 316 12.83 -20.70 12.94
C LYS A 316 13.44 -20.32 14.29
N GLU A 317 12.95 -19.24 14.89
CA GLU A 317 13.34 -18.80 16.22
C GLU A 317 12.40 -19.38 17.28
N THR A 318 12.88 -19.59 18.50
CA THR A 318 12.00 -19.86 19.63
C THR A 318 11.27 -18.58 20.07
N PRO A 319 10.09 -18.69 20.73
CA PRO A 319 9.36 -17.51 21.24
C PRO A 319 10.21 -16.62 22.16
N ILE A 320 11.10 -17.22 22.97
CA ILE A 320 11.99 -16.51 23.89
C ILE A 320 13.09 -15.74 23.12
N GLU A 321 13.66 -16.31 22.07
CA GLU A 321 14.64 -15.61 21.20
C GLU A 321 13.99 -14.44 20.45
N ALA A 322 12.76 -14.64 19.94
CA ALA A 322 11.98 -13.57 19.33
C ALA A 322 11.68 -12.44 20.34
N ALA A 323 11.29 -12.79 21.57
CA ALA A 323 11.02 -11.83 22.66
C ALA A 323 12.24 -11.01 23.10
N GLY A 324 13.46 -11.54 22.91
CA GLY A 324 14.72 -10.86 23.19
C GLY A 324 15.03 -9.66 22.27
N HIS A 325 14.30 -9.50 21.17
CA HIS A 325 14.59 -8.50 20.14
C HIS A 325 13.41 -7.56 19.90
N LEU A 326 13.71 -6.30 19.58
CA LEU A 326 12.70 -5.33 19.15
C LEU A 326 12.16 -5.73 17.78
N GLN A 327 10.85 -5.99 17.68
CA GLN A 327 10.17 -6.26 16.43
C GLN A 327 9.19 -5.14 16.12
N VAL A 328 9.35 -4.52 14.96
CA VAL A 328 8.43 -3.50 14.45
C VAL A 328 7.52 -4.14 13.41
N MET A 329 6.22 -3.88 13.53
CA MET A 329 5.21 -4.28 12.57
C MET A 329 4.53 -3.06 11.95
N GLU A 330 3.84 -3.23 10.84
CA GLU A 330 2.98 -2.23 10.20
C GLU A 330 1.74 -2.94 9.66
N GLY A 331 0.58 -2.31 9.82
CA GLY A 331 -0.71 -2.81 9.38
C GLY A 331 -1.79 -1.74 9.53
N ASP A 332 -3.04 -2.12 9.29
CA ASP A 332 -4.17 -1.22 9.43
C ASP A 332 -4.51 -0.91 10.92
N LEU A 333 -5.47 -0.01 11.15
CA LEU A 333 -5.89 0.33 12.50
C LEU A 333 -6.68 -0.80 13.20
N GLY A 334 -7.33 -1.69 12.47
CA GLY A 334 -7.94 -2.91 13.00
C GLY A 334 -6.89 -3.84 13.62
N THR A 335 -5.90 -4.21 12.83
CA THR A 335 -4.73 -5.03 13.19
C THR A 335 -4.02 -4.44 14.41
N TYR A 336 -3.77 -3.13 14.41
CA TYR A 336 -3.20 -2.42 15.56
C TYR A 336 -4.07 -2.57 16.82
N CYS A 337 -5.39 -2.33 16.73
CA CYS A 337 -6.29 -2.47 17.88
C CYS A 337 -6.34 -3.92 18.42
N ASN A 338 -6.23 -4.91 17.54
CA ASN A 338 -6.25 -6.32 17.91
C ASN A 338 -4.95 -6.75 18.62
N LEU A 339 -3.79 -6.29 18.15
CA LEU A 339 -2.51 -6.48 18.85
C LEU A 339 -2.53 -5.86 20.26
N GLU A 340 -3.04 -4.64 20.38
CA GLU A 340 -3.12 -3.93 21.67
C GLU A 340 -4.12 -4.60 22.63
N SER A 341 -5.20 -5.17 22.09
CA SER A 341 -6.17 -5.95 22.86
C SER A 341 -5.56 -7.28 23.34
N LEU A 342 -4.79 -7.98 22.49
CA LEU A 342 -4.04 -9.18 22.89
C LEU A 342 -3.01 -8.86 23.98
N ARG A 343 -2.30 -7.73 23.88
CA ARG A 343 -1.38 -7.25 24.93
C ARG A 343 -2.09 -6.98 26.25
N ALA A 344 -3.29 -6.42 26.22
CA ALA A 344 -4.09 -6.19 27.43
C ALA A 344 -4.52 -7.52 28.08
N LEU A 345 -4.96 -8.50 27.28
CA LEU A 345 -5.35 -9.83 27.78
C LEU A 345 -4.21 -10.64 28.40
N ARG A 346 -2.96 -10.37 28.01
CA ARG A 346 -1.76 -11.05 28.53
C ARG A 346 -1.06 -10.28 29.67
N ARG A 347 -1.69 -9.24 30.23
CA ARG A 347 -1.14 -8.46 31.34
C ARG A 347 -1.87 -8.73 32.67
N PRO A 348 -1.15 -8.80 33.80
CA PRO A 348 0.31 -8.82 33.92
C PRO A 348 0.88 -10.23 33.59
N THR A 349 2.05 -10.28 32.96
CA THR A 349 2.85 -11.52 32.84
C THR A 349 4.32 -11.19 33.08
N THR A 350 5.05 -12.13 33.69
CA THR A 350 6.51 -12.07 33.85
C THR A 350 7.24 -12.78 32.71
N HIS A 351 6.53 -13.52 31.85
CA HIS A 351 7.08 -14.24 30.72
C HIS A 351 7.31 -13.29 29.52
N PRO A 352 8.57 -13.07 29.07
CA PRO A 352 8.86 -12.09 28.01
C PRO A 352 8.17 -12.42 26.68
N ASP A 353 8.06 -13.70 26.36
CA ASP A 353 7.44 -14.28 25.16
C ASP A 353 5.92 -14.17 25.14
N GLU A 354 5.28 -14.22 26.31
CA GLU A 354 3.85 -13.92 26.41
C GLU A 354 3.58 -12.41 26.35
N SER A 355 4.47 -11.59 26.90
CA SER A 355 4.26 -10.14 27.11
C SER A 355 3.98 -9.34 25.83
N LEU A 356 4.56 -9.74 24.70
CA LEU A 356 4.63 -8.95 23.46
C LEU A 356 5.20 -7.52 23.68
N GLY A 357 5.87 -7.26 24.82
CA GLY A 357 6.41 -5.95 25.18
C GLY A 357 7.61 -5.51 24.33
N ASN A 358 8.13 -6.43 23.51
CA ASN A 358 9.15 -6.21 22.50
C ASN A 358 8.58 -5.91 21.10
N ILE A 359 7.26 -5.98 20.93
CA ILE A 359 6.57 -5.72 19.67
C ILE A 359 5.81 -4.39 19.77
N PHE A 360 5.84 -3.59 18.71
CA PHE A 360 4.83 -2.56 18.49
C PHE A 360 4.55 -2.40 16.99
N MET A 361 3.41 -1.78 16.68
CA MET A 361 2.90 -1.67 15.32
C MET A 361 2.76 -0.20 14.92
N LEU A 362 3.31 0.15 13.75
CA LEU A 362 3.06 1.39 13.04
C LEU A 362 1.69 1.33 12.36
N LEU A 363 1.01 2.47 12.29
CA LEU A 363 -0.22 2.59 11.51
C LEU A 363 0.12 2.82 10.04
N GLY A 364 -0.47 2.02 9.16
CA GLY A 364 -0.33 2.14 7.71
C GLY A 364 -0.64 3.56 7.20
N ALA A 365 0.32 4.16 6.51
CA ALA A 365 0.24 5.56 6.10
C ALA A 365 -0.89 5.84 5.10
N SER A 366 -1.22 4.84 4.28
CA SER A 366 -2.23 4.94 3.23
C SER A 366 -3.64 4.72 3.79
N HIS A 367 -3.79 3.78 4.72
CA HIS A 367 -5.00 3.61 5.53
C HIS A 367 -5.35 4.88 6.30
N ILE A 368 -4.37 5.57 6.87
CA ILE A 368 -4.55 6.89 7.51
C ILE A 368 -5.08 7.91 6.49
N LEU A 369 -4.39 8.08 5.35
CA LEU A 369 -4.81 9.00 4.28
C LEU A 369 -6.25 8.73 3.86
N TRP A 370 -6.60 7.49 3.56
CA TRP A 370 -7.89 7.12 3.01
C TRP A 370 -9.05 7.26 3.99
N ASN A 371 -8.90 6.81 5.24
CA ASN A 371 -9.96 6.92 6.23
C ASN A 371 -10.25 8.40 6.57
N ILE A 372 -9.21 9.23 6.65
CA ILE A 372 -9.35 10.67 6.90
C ILE A 372 -9.92 11.38 5.68
N ALA A 373 -9.44 11.07 4.48
CA ALA A 373 -9.98 11.58 3.23
C ALA A 373 -11.46 11.23 3.07
N GLN A 374 -11.88 9.99 3.38
CA GLN A 374 -13.27 9.55 3.34
C GLN A 374 -14.14 10.36 4.32
N ALA A 375 -13.70 10.52 5.56
CA ALA A 375 -14.45 11.29 6.56
C ALA A 375 -14.61 12.76 6.14
N ILE A 376 -13.54 13.39 5.64
CA ILE A 376 -13.55 14.76 5.11
C ILE A 376 -14.44 14.85 3.85
N PHE A 377 -14.36 13.88 2.94
CA PHE A 377 -15.16 13.84 1.72
C PHE A 377 -16.66 13.73 2.04
N LEU A 378 -17.05 12.85 2.96
CA LEU A 378 -18.43 12.69 3.42
C LEU A 378 -18.96 13.94 4.16
N LEU A 379 -18.12 14.61 4.97
CA LEU A 379 -18.49 15.87 5.62
C LEU A 379 -18.85 16.97 4.62
N HIS A 380 -18.14 17.03 3.50
CA HIS A 380 -18.29 18.05 2.46
C HIS A 380 -19.06 17.56 1.23
N PHE A 381 -19.65 16.36 1.26
CA PHE A 381 -20.28 15.75 0.09
C PHE A 381 -21.50 16.57 -0.37
N GLY A 382 -22.38 16.93 0.57
CA GLY A 382 -23.63 17.65 0.34
C GLY A 382 -24.85 16.74 0.14
N ASP A 383 -25.95 17.34 -0.31
CA ASP A 383 -27.22 16.65 -0.57
C ASP A 383 -27.52 16.59 -2.07
N SER A 384 -27.26 15.45 -2.71
CA SER A 384 -27.50 15.24 -4.14
C SER A 384 -28.98 15.10 -4.52
N SER A 385 -29.91 15.11 -3.55
CA SER A 385 -31.35 15.19 -3.83
C SER A 385 -31.84 16.62 -4.10
N ASN A 386 -31.01 17.64 -3.85
CA ASN A 386 -31.36 19.05 -3.97
C ASN A 386 -30.37 19.80 -4.89
N CYS A 387 -30.82 20.21 -6.08
CA CYS A 387 -29.98 20.92 -7.05
C CYS A 387 -29.51 22.32 -6.64
N GLU A 388 -30.07 22.93 -5.57
CA GLU A 388 -29.51 24.16 -5.00
C GLU A 388 -28.40 23.91 -3.95
N ASP A 389 -28.16 22.66 -3.54
CA ASP A 389 -27.01 22.30 -2.70
C ASP A 389 -25.70 22.35 -3.51
N LEU A 390 -24.64 22.86 -2.89
CA LEU A 390 -23.35 23.10 -3.53
C LEU A 390 -22.20 22.35 -2.87
N GLY A 391 -22.50 21.18 -2.28
CA GLY A 391 -21.52 20.22 -1.82
C GLY A 391 -20.58 19.72 -2.92
N ALA A 392 -19.63 18.87 -2.55
CA ALA A 392 -18.68 18.28 -3.49
C ALA A 392 -19.39 17.51 -4.63
N TRP A 393 -20.55 16.90 -4.36
CA TRP A 393 -21.35 16.14 -5.33
C TRP A 393 -21.68 16.96 -6.60
N HIS A 394 -22.13 18.22 -6.45
CA HIS A 394 -22.56 19.06 -7.57
C HIS A 394 -21.36 19.48 -8.44
N THR A 395 -20.21 19.72 -7.80
CA THR A 395 -18.95 19.94 -8.51
C THR A 395 -18.51 18.67 -9.26
N MET A 396 -18.67 17.48 -8.67
CA MET A 396 -18.35 16.21 -9.33
C MET A 396 -19.24 15.92 -10.55
N GLU A 397 -20.55 16.14 -10.44
CA GLU A 397 -21.49 15.95 -11.54
C GLU A 397 -21.14 16.85 -12.73
N SER A 398 -20.85 18.14 -12.49
CA SER A 398 -20.39 19.09 -13.52
C SER A 398 -19.03 18.74 -14.16
N LEU A 399 -18.26 17.85 -13.52
CA LEU A 399 -17.00 17.31 -14.05
C LEU A 399 -17.17 15.98 -14.81
N GLY A 400 -18.43 15.54 -15.01
CA GLY A 400 -18.79 14.27 -15.65
C GLY A 400 -18.54 13.04 -14.78
N ILE A 401 -18.51 13.20 -13.45
CA ILE A 401 -18.31 12.11 -12.50
C ILE A 401 -19.67 11.76 -11.88
N ALA A 402 -20.06 10.49 -11.90
CA ALA A 402 -21.28 10.03 -11.24
C ALA A 402 -21.25 10.41 -9.74
N ALA A 403 -22.30 11.10 -9.30
CA ALA A 403 -22.44 11.66 -7.96
C ALA A 403 -23.67 11.10 -7.21
N ASP A 404 -24.25 10.02 -7.73
CA ASP A 404 -25.41 9.32 -7.18
C ASP A 404 -25.12 8.72 -5.80
N GLN A 405 -23.89 8.27 -5.56
CA GLN A 405 -23.38 7.94 -4.22
C GLN A 405 -21.93 8.39 -4.02
N PRO A 406 -21.53 8.78 -2.79
CA PRO A 406 -20.12 9.01 -2.49
C PRO A 406 -19.33 7.69 -2.62
N ILE A 407 -18.30 7.71 -3.47
CA ILE A 407 -17.36 6.60 -3.68
C ILE A 407 -16.64 6.34 -2.35
N THR A 408 -17.13 5.37 -1.59
CA THR A 408 -16.79 5.29 -0.15
C THR A 408 -15.83 4.16 0.19
N LYS A 409 -15.94 2.95 -0.38
CA LYS A 409 -15.18 1.78 0.11
C LYS A 409 -14.58 0.83 -0.93
N LYS A 410 -14.69 1.13 -2.24
CA LYS A 410 -14.18 0.24 -3.30
C LYS A 410 -12.95 0.78 -4.05
N ASP A 411 -12.74 2.09 -4.05
CA ASP A 411 -11.60 2.72 -4.72
C ASP A 411 -11.27 4.05 -4.03
N PHE A 412 -10.35 3.98 -3.06
CA PHE A 412 -9.87 5.16 -2.35
C PHE A 412 -8.96 6.04 -3.24
N THR A 413 -8.31 5.46 -4.26
CA THR A 413 -7.45 6.19 -5.20
C THR A 413 -8.28 7.11 -6.09
N LEU A 414 -9.43 6.63 -6.59
CA LEU A 414 -10.41 7.42 -7.32
C LEU A 414 -11.09 8.47 -6.42
N MET A 415 -11.40 8.14 -5.16
CA MET A 415 -11.95 9.11 -4.21
C MET A 415 -10.99 10.30 -4.01
N VAL A 416 -9.72 10.07 -3.69
CA VAL A 416 -8.71 11.14 -3.52
C VAL A 416 -8.50 11.89 -4.84
N SER A 417 -8.50 11.20 -5.99
CA SER A 417 -8.41 11.83 -7.30
C SER A 417 -9.59 12.77 -7.59
N ASN A 418 -10.81 12.40 -7.20
CA ASN A 418 -12.00 13.24 -7.37
C ASN A 418 -11.99 14.43 -6.41
N MET A 419 -11.54 14.25 -5.16
CA MET A 419 -11.29 15.38 -4.24
C MET A 419 -10.31 16.39 -4.83
N GLN A 420 -9.22 15.91 -5.47
CA GLN A 420 -8.28 16.76 -6.19
C GLN A 420 -8.95 17.54 -7.33
N ARG A 421 -9.75 16.90 -8.21
CA ARG A 421 -10.44 17.60 -9.32
C ARG A 421 -11.41 18.68 -8.82
N VAL A 422 -12.20 18.37 -7.79
CA VAL A 422 -13.15 19.30 -7.15
C VAL A 422 -12.41 20.51 -6.56
N HIS A 423 -11.29 20.28 -5.89
CA HIS A 423 -10.46 21.33 -5.31
C HIS A 423 -9.81 22.21 -6.39
N GLU A 424 -9.17 21.60 -7.38
CA GLU A 424 -8.44 22.30 -8.44
C GLU A 424 -9.37 23.13 -9.33
N VAL A 425 -10.55 22.62 -9.71
CA VAL A 425 -11.51 23.40 -10.52
C VAL A 425 -12.12 24.57 -9.73
N THR A 426 -12.31 24.41 -8.42
CA THR A 426 -12.78 25.50 -7.54
C THR A 426 -11.72 26.60 -7.43
N ILE A 427 -10.43 26.24 -7.32
CA ILE A 427 -9.33 27.21 -7.36
C ILE A 427 -9.27 27.90 -8.72
N LEU A 428 -9.39 27.14 -9.83
CA LEU A 428 -9.35 27.67 -11.19
C LEU A 428 -10.42 28.75 -11.39
N HIS A 429 -11.64 28.54 -10.91
CA HIS A 429 -12.71 29.53 -10.96
C HIS A 429 -12.35 30.85 -10.27
N CYS A 430 -11.70 30.80 -9.09
CA CYS A 430 -11.22 31.99 -8.39
C CYS A 430 -10.10 32.70 -9.18
N ILE A 431 -9.18 31.93 -9.78
CA ILE A 431 -8.11 32.49 -10.64
C ILE A 431 -8.70 33.21 -11.85
N LEU A 432 -9.66 32.59 -12.54
CA LEU A 432 -10.33 33.15 -13.72
C LEU A 432 -11.08 34.47 -13.38
N ASP A 433 -11.83 34.49 -12.28
CA ASP A 433 -12.50 35.69 -11.78
C ASP A 433 -11.51 36.82 -11.42
N LEU A 434 -10.39 36.49 -10.76
CA LEU A 434 -9.32 37.46 -10.44
C LEU A 434 -8.66 38.09 -11.66
N ILE A 435 -8.64 37.41 -12.81
CA ILE A 435 -8.09 37.93 -14.07
C ILE A 435 -9.16 38.42 -15.06
N GLY A 436 -10.43 38.46 -14.65
CA GLY A 436 -11.55 38.92 -15.46
C GLY A 436 -11.90 38.01 -16.64
N GLN A 437 -11.61 36.71 -16.56
CA GLN A 437 -11.96 35.71 -17.58
C GLN A 437 -13.20 34.92 -17.16
N THR A 438 -14.17 34.80 -18.06
CA THR A 438 -15.45 34.07 -17.85
C THR A 438 -15.48 32.68 -18.50
N GLN A 439 -14.45 32.34 -19.27
CA GLN A 439 -14.25 31.04 -19.91
C GLN A 439 -12.84 30.54 -19.61
N ALA A 440 -12.68 29.23 -19.57
CA ALA A 440 -11.36 28.61 -19.47
C ALA A 440 -10.61 28.72 -20.80
N GLN A 441 -9.28 28.67 -20.72
CA GLN A 441 -8.45 28.51 -21.91
C GLN A 441 -8.56 27.09 -22.44
N ASN A 442 -8.41 26.93 -23.75
CA ASN A 442 -8.36 25.62 -24.35
C ASN A 442 -7.04 24.93 -23.97
N LEU A 443 -7.12 23.82 -23.21
CA LEU A 443 -5.95 23.09 -22.74
C LEU A 443 -5.23 22.32 -23.86
N ASP A 444 -5.86 22.18 -25.03
CA ASP A 444 -5.25 21.62 -26.24
C ASP A 444 -4.40 22.65 -27.02
N GLU A 445 -4.49 23.94 -26.65
CA GLU A 445 -3.70 25.04 -27.21
C GLU A 445 -2.50 25.39 -26.31
N GLU A 446 -1.53 26.14 -26.85
CA GLU A 446 -0.38 26.57 -26.03
C GLU A 446 -0.78 27.68 -25.06
N LEU A 447 -0.81 27.33 -23.76
CA LEU A 447 -1.04 28.28 -22.67
C LEU A 447 -0.11 29.52 -22.75
N PRO A 448 -0.64 30.73 -22.52
CA PRO A 448 0.09 31.98 -22.66
C PRO A 448 1.21 32.10 -21.63
N LEU A 449 2.26 32.81 -22.02
CA LEU A 449 3.41 33.04 -21.16
C LEU A 449 3.19 34.30 -20.30
N TRP A 450 3.23 34.13 -18.97
CA TRP A 450 3.11 35.23 -18.00
C TRP A 450 4.47 35.62 -17.42
N ASP A 451 4.54 36.82 -16.87
CA ASP A 451 5.59 37.25 -15.97
C ASP A 451 5.39 36.70 -14.55
N ASP A 452 6.49 36.40 -13.89
CA ASP A 452 6.52 35.81 -12.55
C ASP A 452 5.82 36.70 -11.51
N SER A 453 5.95 38.03 -11.61
CA SER A 453 5.31 39.01 -10.72
C SER A 453 3.78 38.96 -10.78
N ARG A 454 3.19 38.85 -11.98
CA ARG A 454 1.76 38.67 -12.19
C ARG A 454 1.30 37.32 -11.65
N ALA A 455 2.03 36.24 -11.95
CA ALA A 455 1.70 34.91 -11.45
C ALA A 455 1.66 34.88 -9.92
N GLN A 456 2.71 35.39 -9.26
CA GLN A 456 2.80 35.50 -7.81
C GLN A 456 1.66 36.37 -7.23
N THR A 457 1.37 37.50 -7.86
CA THR A 457 0.27 38.41 -7.45
C THR A 457 -1.09 37.71 -7.47
N VAL A 458 -1.40 36.95 -8.54
CA VAL A 458 -2.66 36.20 -8.67
C VAL A 458 -2.73 35.05 -7.66
N ILE A 459 -1.62 34.35 -7.40
CA ILE A 459 -1.53 33.30 -6.38
C ILE A 459 -1.80 33.87 -4.99
N ASP A 460 -1.21 35.01 -4.65
CA ASP A 460 -1.39 35.66 -3.35
C ASP A 460 -2.82 36.20 -3.17
N GLN A 461 -3.42 36.79 -4.21
CA GLN A 461 -4.82 37.21 -4.17
C GLN A 461 -5.80 36.02 -4.04
N CYS A 462 -5.53 34.92 -4.74
CA CYS A 462 -6.32 33.69 -4.64
C CYS A 462 -6.21 33.06 -3.24
N TYR A 463 -5.00 33.03 -2.67
CA TYR A 463 -4.78 32.61 -1.29
C TYR A 463 -5.54 33.50 -0.30
N GLU A 464 -5.45 34.83 -0.45
CA GLU A 464 -6.12 35.77 0.45
C GLU A 464 -7.65 35.66 0.40
N ARG A 465 -8.22 35.36 -0.77
CA ARG A 465 -9.66 35.18 -0.97
C ARG A 465 -10.20 33.84 -0.51
N LEU A 466 -9.47 32.74 -0.71
CA LEU A 466 -9.97 31.38 -0.46
C LEU A 466 -9.51 30.77 0.87
N PHE A 467 -8.25 31.01 1.27
CA PHE A 467 -7.60 30.23 2.33
C PHE A 467 -7.22 31.04 3.57
N SER A 468 -7.11 32.38 3.44
CA SER A 468 -6.66 33.22 4.55
C SER A 468 -7.54 33.08 5.81
N PRO A 469 -6.96 33.18 7.00
CA PRO A 469 -7.73 33.29 8.24
C PRO A 469 -8.66 34.50 8.27
N LYS A 470 -8.46 35.51 7.42
CA LYS A 470 -9.32 36.69 7.29
C LYS A 470 -10.60 36.36 6.51
N ALA A 471 -10.47 35.74 5.34
CA ALA A 471 -11.60 35.32 4.51
C ALA A 471 -12.51 34.33 5.25
N ARG A 472 -11.93 33.29 5.87
CA ARG A 472 -12.71 32.30 6.64
C ARG A 472 -13.49 32.94 7.80
N ARG A 473 -12.87 33.85 8.57
CA ARG A 473 -13.56 34.58 9.65
C ARG A 473 -14.62 35.57 9.16
N ALA A 474 -14.50 36.09 7.94
CA ALA A 474 -15.56 36.90 7.32
C ALA A 474 -16.75 36.02 6.91
N ALA A 475 -16.49 34.92 6.22
CA ALA A 475 -17.52 33.96 5.81
C ALA A 475 -18.25 33.33 7.01
N GLU A 476 -17.53 32.96 8.09
CA GLU A 476 -18.14 32.45 9.33
C GLU A 476 -19.13 33.45 9.96
N LYS A 477 -18.82 34.76 9.94
CA LYS A 477 -19.75 35.79 10.44
C LYS A 477 -21.03 35.84 9.62
N GLU A 478 -20.93 35.79 8.29
CA GLU A 478 -22.09 35.74 7.39
C GLU A 478 -22.93 34.47 7.60
N ALA A 479 -22.27 33.32 7.82
CA ALA A 479 -22.93 32.05 8.12
C ALA A 479 -23.76 32.07 9.42
N THR A 480 -23.31 32.83 10.42
CA THR A 480 -23.90 32.87 11.78
C THR A 480 -24.85 34.05 12.03
N LYS A 481 -25.19 34.84 11.01
CA LYS A 481 -26.16 35.95 11.13
C LYS A 481 -27.53 35.43 11.58
N LYS A 482 -28.09 36.01 12.64
CA LYS A 482 -29.38 35.60 13.22
C LYS A 482 -30.55 35.78 12.24
N ASP A 483 -30.59 36.91 11.54
CA ASP A 483 -31.75 37.31 10.73
C ASP A 483 -31.65 36.83 9.27
N SER A 484 -30.47 36.36 8.85
CA SER A 484 -30.17 35.95 7.45
C SER A 484 -28.87 35.12 7.40
N PRO A 485 -28.85 33.89 7.95
CA PRO A 485 -27.67 33.04 7.93
C PRO A 485 -27.31 32.62 6.50
N ASN A 486 -26.09 32.90 6.06
CA ASN A 486 -25.60 32.50 4.73
C ASN A 486 -24.31 31.66 4.84
N PRO A 487 -24.43 30.34 5.09
CA PRO A 487 -23.28 29.46 5.26
C PRO A 487 -22.61 29.05 3.94
N LYS A 488 -23.18 29.39 2.78
CA LYS A 488 -22.71 28.95 1.44
C LYS A 488 -21.20 29.17 1.22
N LEU A 489 -20.73 30.40 1.41
CA LEU A 489 -19.30 30.72 1.27
C LEU A 489 -18.46 30.05 2.36
N ALA A 490 -18.94 30.01 3.61
CA ALA A 490 -18.21 29.39 4.72
C ALA A 490 -17.98 27.89 4.48
N ASN A 491 -19.02 27.17 4.06
CA ASN A 491 -18.97 25.76 3.67
C ASN A 491 -17.94 25.53 2.55
N LEU A 492 -17.93 26.38 1.51
CA LEU A 492 -16.98 26.29 0.41
C LEU A 492 -15.52 26.51 0.87
N LEU A 493 -15.26 27.51 1.72
CA LEU A 493 -13.91 27.78 2.21
C LEU A 493 -13.42 26.70 3.19
N LEU A 494 -14.33 26.08 3.97
CA LEU A 494 -14.00 24.91 4.80
C LEU A 494 -13.68 23.69 3.92
N ARG A 495 -14.48 23.40 2.89
CA ARG A 495 -14.20 22.32 1.93
C ARG A 495 -12.83 22.47 1.29
N LEU A 496 -12.51 23.67 0.81
CA LEU A 496 -11.21 23.98 0.21
C LEU A 496 -10.06 23.75 1.20
N HIS A 497 -10.18 24.28 2.42
CA HIS A 497 -9.17 24.12 3.46
C HIS A 497 -8.93 22.65 3.84
N ASP A 498 -9.99 21.86 4.03
CA ASP A 498 -9.85 20.48 4.48
C ASP A 498 -9.35 19.57 3.34
N PHE A 499 -9.83 19.79 2.10
CA PHE A 499 -9.32 19.08 0.93
C PHE A 499 -7.84 19.38 0.68
N ALA A 500 -7.37 20.61 0.94
CA ALA A 500 -5.96 20.98 0.83
C ALA A 500 -5.05 20.09 1.70
N THR A 501 -5.52 19.64 2.88
CA THR A 501 -4.76 18.74 3.77
C THR A 501 -4.64 17.33 3.19
N VAL A 502 -5.69 16.82 2.56
CA VAL A 502 -5.73 15.50 1.90
C VAL A 502 -4.83 15.49 0.67
N ILE A 503 -4.93 16.53 -0.15
CA ILE A 503 -4.10 16.72 -1.35
C ILE A 503 -2.63 16.90 -0.98
N GLU A 504 -2.33 17.60 0.12
CA GLU A 504 -0.94 17.71 0.59
C GLU A 504 -0.40 16.38 1.13
N ALA A 505 -1.18 15.62 1.90
CA ALA A 505 -0.73 14.32 2.40
C ALA A 505 -0.42 13.34 1.25
N ASP A 506 -1.32 13.24 0.25
CA ASP A 506 -1.09 12.45 -0.97
C ASP A 506 0.18 12.91 -1.74
N ARG A 507 0.36 14.23 -1.90
CA ARG A 507 1.54 14.80 -2.57
C ARG A 507 2.83 14.64 -1.77
N ALA A 508 2.77 14.67 -0.44
CA ALA A 508 3.89 14.42 0.45
C ALA A 508 4.31 12.95 0.41
N MET A 509 3.32 12.04 0.46
CA MET A 509 3.53 10.60 0.28
C MET A 509 4.20 10.31 -1.07
N LYS A 510 3.67 10.81 -2.19
CA LYS A 510 4.26 10.61 -3.54
C LYS A 510 5.66 11.20 -3.67
N ALA A 511 5.92 12.36 -3.06
CA ALA A 511 7.23 12.99 -3.04
C ALA A 511 8.25 12.25 -2.16
N GLY A 512 7.80 11.41 -1.22
CA GLY A 512 8.64 10.78 -0.21
C GLY A 512 9.07 11.72 0.91
N ASP A 513 8.33 12.79 1.20
CA ASP A 513 8.68 13.76 2.25
C ASP A 513 7.89 13.46 3.54
N ILE A 514 8.56 12.77 4.48
CA ILE A 514 7.95 12.36 5.73
C ILE A 514 7.70 13.55 6.67
N GLY A 515 8.55 14.57 6.63
CA GLY A 515 8.36 15.80 7.41
C GLY A 515 7.08 16.55 7.01
N ARG A 516 6.82 16.66 5.70
CA ARG A 516 5.55 17.21 5.17
C ARG A 516 4.34 16.36 5.58
N LEU A 517 4.46 15.02 5.51
CA LEU A 517 3.38 14.11 5.90
C LEU A 517 3.06 14.19 7.40
N LEU A 518 4.07 14.24 8.27
CA LEU A 518 3.90 14.37 9.72
C LEU A 518 3.27 15.71 10.13
N ASN A 519 3.50 16.79 9.38
CA ASN A 519 2.76 18.06 9.56
C ASN A 519 1.26 17.88 9.26
N MET A 520 0.88 17.10 8.24
CA MET A 520 -0.53 16.78 7.97
C MET A 520 -1.11 15.89 9.06
N TRP A 521 -0.38 14.88 9.53
CA TRP A 521 -0.80 14.02 10.65
C TRP A 521 -1.01 14.80 11.95
N ARG A 522 -0.21 15.86 12.18
CA ARG A 522 -0.38 16.80 13.29
C ARG A 522 -1.68 17.60 13.18
N MET A 523 -2.00 18.14 12.00
CA MET A 523 -3.29 18.78 11.76
C MET A 523 -4.46 17.80 11.91
N TRP A 524 -4.34 16.60 11.35
CA TRP A 524 -5.37 15.56 11.43
C TRP A 524 -5.60 15.01 12.82
N SER A 525 -4.57 14.95 13.68
CA SER A 525 -4.71 14.62 15.10
C SER A 525 -5.68 15.56 15.83
N VAL A 526 -5.74 16.84 15.39
CA VAL A 526 -6.72 17.83 15.86
C VAL A 526 -8.08 17.63 15.16
N MET A 527 -8.12 17.55 13.82
CA MET A 527 -9.36 17.44 13.04
C MET A 527 -10.18 16.18 13.40
N ALA A 528 -9.51 15.07 13.70
CA ALA A 528 -10.13 13.81 14.11
C ALA A 528 -10.97 13.93 15.40
N GLN A 529 -10.67 14.90 16.29
CA GLN A 529 -11.51 15.17 17.47
C GLN A 529 -12.81 15.92 17.12
N GLY A 530 -12.84 16.65 15.99
CA GLY A 530 -13.97 17.47 15.57
C GLY A 530 -14.99 16.73 14.69
N ILE A 531 -14.52 15.77 13.89
CA ILE A 531 -15.29 15.06 12.86
C ILE A 531 -15.95 13.77 13.39
N LYS A 532 -17.06 13.35 12.78
CA LYS A 532 -17.71 12.06 13.09
C LYS A 532 -17.02 10.92 12.34
N GLY A 533 -17.08 9.71 12.87
CA GLY A 533 -16.59 8.48 12.21
C GLY A 533 -15.13 8.12 12.49
N LEU A 534 -14.28 9.07 12.86
CA LEU A 534 -12.86 8.83 13.15
C LEU A 534 -12.54 8.45 14.60
N ASN A 535 -13.50 7.89 15.36
CA ASN A 535 -13.38 7.67 16.81
C ASN A 535 -12.08 6.96 17.25
N LYS A 536 -11.64 5.92 16.51
CA LYS A 536 -10.37 5.21 16.78
C LYS A 536 -9.16 6.07 16.38
N TYR A 537 -9.15 6.64 15.18
CA TYR A 537 -8.06 7.53 14.72
C TYR A 537 -7.87 8.75 15.61
N ALA A 538 -8.94 9.28 16.20
CA ALA A 538 -8.92 10.37 17.19
C ALA A 538 -8.15 10.01 18.48
N ILE A 539 -7.83 8.75 18.74
CA ILE A 539 -6.97 8.32 19.86
C ILE A 539 -5.61 7.86 19.34
N HIS A 540 -5.61 6.99 18.32
CA HIS A 540 -4.40 6.30 17.87
C HIS A 540 -3.48 7.13 16.97
N LEU A 541 -3.98 8.06 16.15
CA LEU A 541 -3.13 8.96 15.36
C LEU A 541 -2.34 9.95 16.26
N PRO A 542 -2.97 10.63 17.26
CA PRO A 542 -2.23 11.42 18.25
C PRO A 542 -1.14 10.62 18.98
N ARG A 543 -1.42 9.37 19.38
CA ARG A 543 -0.44 8.47 20.02
C ARG A 543 0.73 8.16 19.09
N MET A 544 0.44 7.79 17.83
CA MET A 544 1.45 7.45 16.83
C MET A 544 2.35 8.64 16.49
N LEU A 545 1.77 9.85 16.35
CA LEU A 545 2.52 11.07 16.15
C LEU A 545 3.50 11.34 17.30
N ILE A 546 3.01 11.32 18.55
CA ILE A 546 3.85 11.52 19.74
C ILE A 546 4.92 10.43 19.86
N LEU A 547 4.58 9.16 19.56
CA LEU A 547 5.52 8.06 19.57
C LEU A 547 6.70 8.34 18.62
N LEU A 548 6.38 8.74 17.39
CA LEU A 548 7.35 8.98 16.33
C LEU A 548 8.16 10.29 16.46
N THR A 549 7.65 11.34 17.15
CA THR A 549 8.37 12.63 17.28
C THR A 549 8.97 12.90 18.65
N ASP A 550 8.41 12.36 19.73
CA ASP A 550 8.72 12.81 21.11
C ASP A 550 9.19 11.67 22.04
N VAL A 551 8.83 10.41 21.78
CA VAL A 551 9.00 9.30 22.74
C VAL A 551 10.13 8.35 22.38
N LEU A 552 10.16 7.84 21.15
CA LEU A 552 11.16 6.85 20.73
C LEU A 552 12.58 7.44 20.75
N PRO A 553 13.64 6.61 20.90
CA PRO A 553 15.02 7.05 20.76
C PRO A 553 15.27 7.74 19.41
N PRO A 554 16.08 8.82 19.31
CA PRO A 554 16.21 9.62 18.09
C PRO A 554 16.62 8.82 16.84
N GLY A 555 17.55 7.87 16.97
CA GLY A 555 17.92 6.98 15.87
C GLY A 555 16.76 6.12 15.39
N LEU A 556 15.96 5.58 16.32
CA LEU A 556 14.78 4.78 15.99
C LEU A 556 13.67 5.64 15.37
N GLN A 557 13.43 6.86 15.88
CA GLN A 557 12.49 7.81 15.25
C GLN A 557 12.85 8.01 13.76
N LYS A 558 14.10 8.37 13.46
CA LYS A 558 14.56 8.62 12.10
C LYS A 558 14.39 7.40 11.21
N VAL A 559 14.82 6.21 11.67
CA VAL A 559 14.72 4.97 10.88
C VAL A 559 13.27 4.63 10.54
N LEU A 560 12.34 4.77 11.50
CA LEU A 560 10.94 4.41 11.29
C LEU A 560 10.23 5.42 10.39
N GLN A 561 10.40 6.71 10.64
CA GLN A 561 9.87 7.79 9.79
C GLN A 561 10.30 7.58 8.34
N HIS A 562 11.60 7.37 8.09
CA HIS A 562 12.14 7.15 6.75
C HIS A 562 11.78 5.78 6.15
N SER A 563 11.26 4.84 6.95
CA SER A 563 10.77 3.56 6.45
C SER A 563 9.27 3.55 6.12
N MET A 564 8.46 4.50 6.59
CA MET A 564 7.01 4.50 6.41
C MET A 564 6.57 4.59 4.93
N LEU A 565 7.42 5.18 4.08
CA LEU A 565 7.19 5.29 2.63
C LEU A 565 8.32 4.58 1.89
N ILE A 566 7.96 3.84 0.84
CA ILE A 566 8.90 3.12 -0.03
C ILE A 566 8.65 3.47 -1.50
N THR A 567 9.67 3.36 -2.35
CA THR A 567 9.50 3.51 -3.81
C THR A 567 9.87 2.22 -4.56
N PRO A 568 8.89 1.41 -4.99
CA PRO A 568 9.15 0.11 -5.63
C PRO A 568 9.99 0.18 -6.91
N SER A 569 10.04 1.34 -7.56
CA SER A 569 10.83 1.56 -8.77
C SER A 569 12.15 2.29 -8.53
N GLY A 570 12.48 2.64 -7.28
CA GLY A 570 13.65 3.47 -6.95
C GLY A 570 13.55 4.93 -7.42
N ARG A 571 12.43 5.35 -8.02
CA ARG A 571 12.29 6.66 -8.68
C ARG A 571 11.74 7.72 -7.71
N ALA A 572 12.36 8.89 -7.73
CA ALA A 572 11.80 10.08 -7.10
C ALA A 572 10.36 10.36 -7.59
N GLY A 573 9.50 10.88 -6.72
CA GLY A 573 8.10 11.16 -7.02
C GLY A 573 7.20 9.91 -7.19
N HIS A 574 7.71 8.71 -6.91
CA HIS A 574 6.99 7.44 -6.99
C HIS A 574 7.03 6.68 -5.65
N PHE A 575 6.92 7.39 -4.54
CA PHE A 575 6.78 6.79 -3.21
C PHE A 575 5.31 6.43 -2.91
N VAL A 576 5.13 5.39 -2.10
CA VAL A 576 3.85 4.89 -1.58
C VAL A 576 4.02 4.45 -0.13
N GLY A 577 2.94 4.36 0.66
CA GLY A 577 2.99 3.71 1.97
C GLY A 577 3.32 2.21 1.84
N LYS A 578 3.95 1.62 2.86
CA LYS A 578 4.22 0.17 2.87
C LYS A 578 2.91 -0.64 2.81
N ASP A 579 1.89 -0.18 3.52
CA ASP A 579 0.54 -0.73 3.48
C ASP A 579 -0.07 -0.67 2.07
N PHE A 580 0.03 0.44 1.34
CA PHE A 580 -0.40 0.53 -0.06
C PHE A 580 0.41 -0.38 -0.98
N PHE A 581 1.71 -0.60 -0.70
CA PHE A 581 2.46 -1.61 -1.43
C PHE A 581 1.91 -3.02 -1.16
N LEU A 582 1.57 -3.32 0.10
CA LEU A 582 0.95 -4.59 0.50
C LEU A 582 -0.47 -4.79 -0.05
N GLU A 583 -1.22 -3.71 -0.28
CA GLU A 583 -2.60 -3.79 -0.72
C GLU A 583 -2.73 -3.62 -2.24
N VAL A 584 -2.16 -2.54 -2.79
CA VAL A 584 -2.36 -2.09 -4.19
C VAL A 584 -1.18 -2.45 -5.12
N HIS A 585 0.06 -2.49 -4.64
CA HIS A 585 1.09 -3.17 -5.45
C HIS A 585 0.86 -4.69 -5.44
N LEU A 586 0.12 -5.18 -4.45
CA LEU A 586 -0.49 -6.50 -4.48
C LEU A 586 -1.90 -6.51 -5.11
N GLU A 587 -2.56 -5.41 -5.47
CA GLU A 587 -3.62 -5.47 -6.52
C GLU A 587 -3.06 -5.95 -7.88
N VAL A 588 -1.75 -6.16 -7.97
CA VAL A 588 -1.18 -7.19 -8.84
C VAL A 588 -1.04 -8.54 -8.11
N GLN A 589 -0.20 -8.68 -7.08
CA GLN A 589 0.09 -9.99 -6.44
C GLN A 589 -1.09 -10.66 -5.66
N ASN A 590 -1.75 -9.98 -4.73
CA ASN A 590 -3.07 -10.33 -4.18
C ASN A 590 -4.12 -10.54 -5.28
N CYS A 591 -4.23 -9.74 -6.34
CA CYS A 591 -5.17 -10.07 -7.43
C CYS A 591 -4.77 -11.39 -8.12
N TRP A 592 -3.48 -11.62 -8.27
CA TRP A 592 -2.95 -12.88 -8.79
C TRP A 592 -3.22 -14.05 -7.83
N LEU A 593 -3.16 -13.89 -6.51
CA LEU A 593 -3.58 -14.92 -5.56
C LEU A 593 -5.10 -15.11 -5.53
N LYS A 594 -5.87 -14.04 -5.26
CA LYS A 594 -7.33 -13.99 -5.06
C LYS A 594 -8.14 -14.27 -6.33
N TYR A 595 -7.61 -13.98 -7.53
CA TYR A 595 -8.31 -14.14 -8.80
C TYR A 595 -7.56 -15.00 -9.83
N VAL A 596 -6.27 -14.78 -10.12
CA VAL A 596 -5.59 -15.52 -11.22
C VAL A 596 -5.31 -16.98 -10.84
N TYR A 597 -4.68 -17.22 -9.69
CA TYR A 597 -4.34 -18.54 -9.15
C TYR A 597 -5.50 -19.16 -8.37
N ASN A 598 -6.45 -18.37 -7.88
CA ASN A 598 -7.69 -18.86 -7.27
C ASN A 598 -8.64 -19.49 -8.30
N ASN A 599 -8.82 -18.84 -9.46
CA ASN A 599 -9.77 -19.27 -10.49
C ASN A 599 -9.21 -20.31 -11.47
N SER A 600 -8.32 -21.20 -10.99
CA SER A 600 -8.09 -22.46 -11.70
C SER A 600 -9.37 -23.30 -11.62
N GLY A 601 -9.95 -23.69 -12.77
CA GLY A 601 -11.29 -24.28 -12.88
C GLY A 601 -11.49 -25.69 -12.29
N ILE A 602 -10.71 -26.02 -11.25
CA ILE A 602 -10.73 -27.19 -10.35
C ILE A 602 -11.02 -26.77 -8.89
N GLY A 603 -11.20 -25.47 -8.62
CA GLY A 603 -11.46 -24.91 -7.30
C GLY A 603 -10.19 -24.48 -6.57
N THR A 604 -10.37 -23.81 -5.44
CA THR A 604 -9.30 -23.17 -4.67
C THR A 604 -8.43 -24.17 -3.90
N ASN A 605 -7.14 -24.24 -4.24
CA ASN A 605 -6.15 -24.99 -3.45
C ASN A 605 -5.33 -24.04 -2.57
N ILE A 606 -5.75 -23.89 -1.31
CA ILE A 606 -5.10 -23.03 -0.30
C ILE A 606 -3.65 -23.42 -0.05
N ARG A 607 -3.30 -24.72 0.00
CA ARG A 607 -1.91 -25.16 0.18
C ARG A 607 -1.03 -24.70 -0.98
N ARG A 608 -1.50 -24.83 -2.23
CA ARG A 608 -0.74 -24.34 -3.40
C ARG A 608 -0.58 -22.82 -3.41
N LEU A 609 -1.61 -22.06 -3.03
CA LEU A 609 -1.52 -20.60 -2.84
C LEU A 609 -0.48 -20.25 -1.77
N MET A 610 -0.49 -20.97 -0.65
CA MET A 610 0.41 -20.78 0.48
C MET A 610 1.86 -21.17 0.16
N ASP A 611 2.11 -22.44 -0.19
CA ASP A 611 3.44 -23.04 -0.32
C ASP A 611 4.18 -22.65 -1.60
N VAL A 612 3.44 -22.46 -2.70
CA VAL A 612 4.04 -22.22 -4.03
C VAL A 612 3.92 -20.76 -4.44
N PHE A 613 2.72 -20.20 -4.43
CA PHE A 613 2.49 -18.87 -5.02
C PHE A 613 2.93 -17.73 -4.09
N SER A 614 2.52 -17.71 -2.82
CA SER A 614 2.76 -16.57 -1.91
C SER A 614 4.25 -16.20 -1.73
N LEU A 615 5.15 -17.18 -1.79
CA LEU A 615 6.59 -16.95 -1.69
C LEU A 615 7.26 -16.53 -3.01
N ASN A 616 6.73 -16.95 -4.17
CA ASN A 616 7.41 -16.84 -5.47
C ASN A 616 6.78 -15.80 -6.41
N ILE A 617 5.76 -15.08 -5.95
CA ILE A 617 4.88 -14.28 -6.81
C ILE A 617 5.56 -13.10 -7.51
N SER A 618 6.60 -12.50 -6.91
CA SER A 618 7.42 -11.47 -7.57
C SER A 618 8.13 -12.07 -8.79
N MET A 619 8.83 -13.20 -8.63
CA MET A 619 9.50 -13.93 -9.71
C MET A 619 8.52 -14.37 -10.80
N LEU A 620 7.34 -14.88 -10.42
CA LEU A 620 6.31 -15.31 -11.38
C LEU A 620 5.78 -14.15 -12.22
N ARG A 621 5.61 -12.97 -11.63
CA ARG A 621 5.21 -11.76 -12.35
C ARG A 621 6.31 -11.26 -13.30
N GLU A 622 7.57 -11.31 -12.89
CA GLU A 622 8.68 -10.95 -13.76
C GLU A 622 8.78 -11.90 -14.96
N LEU A 623 8.70 -13.21 -14.72
CA LEU A 623 8.64 -14.22 -15.78
C LEU A 623 7.52 -13.92 -16.79
N VAL A 624 6.31 -13.58 -16.33
CA VAL A 624 5.20 -13.24 -17.23
C VAL A 624 5.44 -11.93 -17.99
N ARG A 625 5.96 -10.89 -17.33
CA ARG A 625 6.31 -9.62 -17.98
C ARG A 625 7.38 -9.84 -19.07
N ASP A 626 8.36 -10.67 -18.79
CA ASP A 626 9.48 -10.91 -19.69
C ASP A 626 9.05 -11.80 -20.87
N MET A 627 8.19 -12.81 -20.64
CA MET A 627 7.50 -13.55 -21.73
C MET A 627 6.61 -12.64 -22.59
N ALA A 628 5.90 -11.68 -21.99
CA ALA A 628 5.14 -10.68 -22.74
C ALA A 628 6.08 -9.82 -23.62
N GLY A 629 7.21 -9.36 -23.07
CA GLY A 629 8.24 -8.64 -23.83
C GLY A 629 8.80 -9.45 -25.01
N LEU A 630 9.14 -10.74 -24.78
CA LEU A 630 9.64 -11.64 -25.82
C LEU A 630 8.61 -11.92 -26.92
N SER A 631 7.31 -11.95 -26.61
CA SER A 631 6.23 -12.06 -27.59
C SER A 631 5.90 -10.74 -28.33
N GLY A 632 6.72 -9.69 -28.13
CA GLY A 632 6.55 -8.38 -28.77
C GLY A 632 5.55 -7.46 -28.05
N ASN A 633 4.98 -7.88 -26.92
CA ASN A 633 4.09 -7.06 -26.11
C ASN A 633 4.89 -6.20 -25.12
N ASN A 634 5.08 -4.92 -25.46
CA ASN A 634 5.67 -3.97 -24.53
C ASN A 634 4.72 -3.68 -23.36
N TYR A 635 5.08 -4.13 -22.16
CA TYR A 635 4.34 -3.82 -20.94
C TYR A 635 4.52 -2.36 -20.54
N VAL A 636 3.67 -1.48 -21.07
CA VAL A 636 3.64 -0.05 -20.71
C VAL A 636 2.84 0.14 -19.43
N GLN A 637 3.53 0.39 -18.31
CA GLN A 637 2.86 0.77 -17.07
C GLN A 637 2.20 2.15 -17.22
N GLN A 638 0.89 2.18 -17.39
CA GLN A 638 0.13 3.43 -17.52
C GLN A 638 -0.02 4.12 -16.15
N SER A 639 0.52 5.33 -16.02
CA SER A 639 0.19 6.22 -14.90
C SER A 639 -1.03 7.05 -15.27
N HIS A 640 -2.21 6.72 -14.74
CA HIS A 640 -3.38 7.58 -14.89
C HIS A 640 -3.17 8.88 -14.09
N LYS A 641 -2.85 9.96 -14.79
CA LYS A 641 -2.71 11.29 -14.17
C LYS A 641 -4.10 11.90 -14.04
N CYS A 642 -4.48 12.25 -12.81
CA CYS A 642 -5.65 13.07 -12.56
C CYS A 642 -5.48 14.42 -13.27
N ARG A 643 -6.39 14.74 -14.19
CA ARG A 643 -6.34 15.93 -15.05
C ARG A 643 -7.74 16.48 -15.28
N LEU A 644 -7.86 17.80 -15.27
CA LEU A 644 -9.02 18.50 -15.81
C LEU A 644 -8.89 18.58 -17.34
N THR A 645 -10.01 18.48 -18.05
CA THR A 645 -10.10 18.70 -19.51
C THR A 645 -10.88 19.98 -19.80
N THR A 646 -10.63 20.62 -20.94
CA THR A 646 -11.35 21.84 -21.38
C THR A 646 -12.87 21.68 -21.26
N ALA A 647 -13.41 20.53 -21.71
CA ALA A 647 -14.83 20.21 -21.61
C ALA A 647 -15.33 20.14 -20.16
N SER A 648 -14.61 19.46 -19.26
CA SER A 648 -15.01 19.37 -17.84
C SER A 648 -14.95 20.71 -17.12
N ILE A 649 -14.00 21.58 -17.49
CA ILE A 649 -13.90 22.93 -16.89
C ILE A 649 -15.05 23.80 -17.39
N ASN A 650 -15.36 23.78 -18.69
CA ASN A 650 -16.45 24.57 -19.24
C ASN A 650 -17.82 24.19 -18.65
N SER A 651 -18.10 22.89 -18.51
CA SER A 651 -19.34 22.42 -17.85
C SER A 651 -19.41 22.83 -16.36
N PHE A 652 -18.28 22.76 -15.63
CA PHE A 652 -18.21 23.34 -14.29
C PHE A 652 -18.46 24.86 -14.28
N LEU A 653 -17.90 25.62 -15.23
CA LEU A 653 -18.10 27.07 -15.30
C LEU A 653 -19.55 27.46 -15.63
N GLU A 654 -20.26 26.68 -16.43
CA GLU A 654 -21.70 26.86 -16.66
C GLU A 654 -22.50 26.70 -15.35
N MET A 655 -22.26 25.61 -14.61
CA MET A 655 -22.83 25.39 -13.28
C MET A 655 -22.47 26.54 -12.32
N ALA A 656 -21.21 26.96 -12.30
CA ALA A 656 -20.74 28.02 -11.42
C ALA A 656 -21.35 29.39 -11.76
N ASN A 657 -21.59 29.70 -13.03
CA ASN A 657 -22.30 30.90 -13.47
C ASN A 657 -23.79 30.87 -13.08
N GLN A 658 -24.43 29.70 -13.12
CA GLN A 658 -25.82 29.53 -12.70
C GLN A 658 -25.98 29.68 -11.18
N TYR A 659 -25.20 28.92 -10.40
CA TYR A 659 -25.38 28.77 -8.96
C TYR A 659 -24.45 29.65 -8.10
N ASP A 660 -23.49 30.38 -8.69
CA ASP A 660 -22.59 31.35 -8.01
C ASP A 660 -22.02 30.80 -6.68
N PRO A 661 -21.11 29.82 -6.72
CA PRO A 661 -20.62 29.15 -5.51
C PRO A 661 -19.91 30.10 -4.53
N PHE A 662 -19.37 31.22 -5.02
CA PHE A 662 -18.70 32.23 -4.17
C PHE A 662 -19.68 33.24 -3.54
N GLY A 663 -20.94 33.31 -3.98
CA GLY A 663 -21.93 34.26 -3.48
C GLY A 663 -21.60 35.72 -3.82
N THR A 664 -20.98 35.97 -4.98
CA THR A 664 -20.60 37.33 -5.42
C THR A 664 -21.78 38.10 -6.03
N SER A 665 -22.79 37.38 -6.52
CA SER A 665 -24.01 37.93 -7.12
C SER A 665 -25.10 38.15 -6.07
N LYS A 666 -26.00 39.09 -6.34
CA LYS A 666 -27.23 39.30 -5.52
C LYS A 666 -28.36 38.32 -5.85
N LYS A 667 -28.05 37.17 -6.46
CA LYS A 667 -29.06 36.14 -6.76
C LYS A 667 -29.63 35.60 -5.45
N GLN A 668 -30.95 35.64 -5.30
CA GLN A 668 -31.65 34.95 -4.21
C GLN A 668 -31.84 33.48 -4.60
N TYR A 669 -31.41 32.59 -3.72
CA TYR A 669 -31.63 31.14 -3.78
C TYR A 669 -32.68 30.78 -2.71
N ASN A 670 -33.49 29.76 -2.97
CA ASN A 670 -34.56 29.38 -2.05
C ASN A 670 -34.04 28.45 -0.94
N PHE A 671 -32.96 27.74 -1.21
CA PHE A 671 -32.29 26.85 -0.29
C PHE A 671 -31.18 27.56 0.50
N THR A 672 -31.18 27.34 1.81
CA THR A 672 -30.05 27.66 2.70
C THR A 672 -29.42 26.35 3.14
N PRO A 673 -28.19 26.00 2.71
CA PRO A 673 -27.57 24.74 3.09
C PRO A 673 -27.26 24.70 4.59
N PRO A 674 -27.20 23.51 5.22
CA PRO A 674 -26.77 23.40 6.60
C PRO A 674 -25.33 23.90 6.77
N ALA A 675 -25.05 24.59 7.89
CA ALA A 675 -23.70 25.05 8.18
C ALA A 675 -22.78 23.88 8.52
N ILE A 676 -21.67 23.75 7.78
CA ILE A 676 -20.66 22.73 8.02
C ILE A 676 -19.83 23.11 9.25
N ILE A 677 -19.54 22.12 10.10
CA ILE A 677 -18.75 22.30 11.31
C ILE A 677 -17.28 22.46 10.95
N ASP A 678 -16.64 23.53 11.41
CA ASP A 678 -15.17 23.65 11.39
C ASP A 678 -14.55 22.62 12.35
N ILE A 679 -14.16 21.47 11.79
CA ILE A 679 -13.61 20.33 12.51
C ILE A 679 -12.25 20.62 13.14
N TYR A 680 -11.46 21.52 12.55
CA TYR A 680 -10.18 21.93 13.11
C TYR A 680 -10.38 22.81 14.36
N LYS A 681 -11.26 23.82 14.26
CA LYS A 681 -11.64 24.70 15.38
C LYS A 681 -12.29 23.91 16.52
N LYS A 682 -13.23 23.01 16.20
CA LYS A 682 -13.86 22.13 17.19
C LYS A 682 -12.85 21.21 17.87
N GLY A 683 -11.91 20.64 17.10
CA GLY A 683 -10.85 19.80 17.64
C GLY A 683 -9.86 20.54 18.55
N MET A 684 -9.50 21.79 18.19
CA MET A 684 -8.67 22.64 19.05
C MET A 684 -9.35 22.94 20.39
N VAL A 685 -10.66 23.23 20.38
CA VAL A 685 -11.46 23.44 21.61
C VAL A 685 -11.44 22.18 22.47
N PHE A 686 -11.74 21.02 21.89
CA PHE A 686 -11.75 19.74 22.59
C PHE A 686 -10.40 19.39 23.27
N ILE A 687 -9.28 19.54 22.56
CA ILE A 687 -7.94 19.30 23.14
C ILE A 687 -7.65 20.29 24.28
N LYS A 688 -8.00 21.56 24.10
CA LYS A 688 -7.77 22.62 25.09
C LYS A 688 -8.63 22.47 26.36
N GLU A 689 -9.84 21.94 26.23
CA GLU A 689 -10.72 21.63 27.36
C GLU A 689 -10.22 20.41 28.13
N ASN A 690 -9.84 19.32 27.44
CA ASN A 690 -9.25 18.16 28.08
C ASN A 690 -7.93 18.48 28.80
N SER A 691 -7.08 19.35 28.23
CA SER A 691 -5.83 19.77 28.89
C SER A 691 -6.02 20.63 30.14
N LYS A 692 -7.23 21.14 30.38
CA LYS A 692 -7.61 21.88 31.59
C LYS A 692 -8.33 21.01 32.61
N SER A 693 -8.65 19.76 32.28
CA SER A 693 -9.41 18.89 33.18
C SER A 693 -8.55 18.45 34.37
N VAL A 694 -9.16 18.34 35.55
CA VAL A 694 -8.51 17.79 36.75
C VAL A 694 -8.22 16.29 36.57
N ASN A 695 -9.07 15.58 35.81
CA ASN A 695 -8.78 14.22 35.36
C ASN A 695 -7.70 14.26 34.27
N LYS A 696 -6.49 13.79 34.62
CA LYS A 696 -5.31 13.75 33.75
C LYS A 696 -5.49 12.80 32.55
N ASP A 697 -6.30 11.76 32.69
CA ASP A 697 -6.51 10.72 31.68
C ASP A 697 -7.18 11.28 30.42
N LYS A 698 -7.97 12.36 30.54
CA LYS A 698 -8.58 13.01 29.37
C LYS A 698 -7.58 13.53 28.33
N ILE A 699 -6.40 14.00 28.77
CA ILE A 699 -5.31 14.41 27.87
C ILE A 699 -4.27 13.29 27.71
N ASN A 700 -3.99 12.53 28.78
CA ASN A 700 -3.06 11.41 28.76
C ASN A 700 -3.56 10.17 28.01
N ARG A 701 -4.83 10.12 27.61
CA ARG A 701 -5.31 9.14 26.61
C ARG A 701 -4.52 9.20 25.30
N PHE A 702 -3.85 10.32 24.99
CA PHE A 702 -2.98 10.46 23.83
C PHE A 702 -1.51 10.04 24.10
N ASN A 703 -1.16 9.67 25.33
CA ASN A 703 0.17 9.18 25.67
C ASN A 703 0.31 7.73 25.13
N PRO A 704 1.28 7.43 24.24
CA PRO A 704 1.47 6.07 23.74
C PRO A 704 1.97 5.10 24.83
N ALA A 705 2.65 5.59 25.87
CA ALA A 705 3.10 4.78 26.99
C ALA A 705 1.94 4.18 27.81
N HIS A 706 0.75 4.76 27.77
CA HIS A 706 -0.46 4.19 28.39
C HIS A 706 -0.73 2.74 27.94
N ASN A 707 -0.44 2.42 26.67
CA ASN A 707 -0.57 1.06 26.16
C ASN A 707 0.78 0.34 26.07
N LEU A 708 1.86 1.04 25.69
CA LEU A 708 3.14 0.40 25.43
C LEU A 708 3.94 0.08 26.70
N SER A 709 3.75 0.83 27.79
CA SER A 709 4.43 0.56 29.08
C SER A 709 4.02 -0.79 29.65
N PHE A 710 4.95 -1.42 30.36
CA PHE A 710 4.75 -2.70 31.05
C PHE A 710 4.85 -2.58 32.57
N GLU A 711 5.24 -1.41 33.08
CA GLU A 711 5.23 -1.10 34.51
C GLU A 711 3.80 -0.71 34.93
N GLU A 712 3.39 -1.12 36.13
CA GLU A 712 2.03 -0.96 36.64
C GLU A 712 1.58 0.51 36.65
N LEU A 713 0.48 0.82 35.97
CA LEU A 713 -0.38 1.91 36.41
C LEU A 713 -1.00 1.49 37.74
N GLN A 714 -0.39 1.87 38.85
CA GLN A 714 -1.00 1.76 40.17
C GLN A 714 -2.25 2.65 40.22
N LEU A 715 -3.40 2.05 39.87
CA LEU A 715 -4.70 2.59 40.18
C LEU A 715 -4.84 2.63 41.69
N ASN A 716 -4.54 3.79 42.29
CA ASN A 716 -4.84 4.08 43.67
C ASN A 716 -6.36 4.06 43.86
N HIS A 717 -6.92 2.89 44.14
CA HIS A 717 -8.29 2.74 44.65
C HIS A 717 -8.36 3.35 46.06
N HIS A 718 -8.64 4.64 46.08
CA HIS A 718 -9.10 5.39 47.23
C HIS A 718 -10.42 6.09 46.88
N ASP A 719 -11.40 5.26 46.50
CA ASP A 719 -12.81 5.58 46.66
C ASP A 719 -13.37 4.55 47.63
N SER A 720 -13.80 5.04 48.80
CA SER A 720 -14.47 4.24 49.81
C SER A 720 -15.84 3.80 49.32
N GLU A 721 -16.12 2.51 49.43
CA GLU A 721 -17.47 1.96 49.23
C GLU A 721 -18.45 2.63 50.19
N THR A 722 -19.37 3.43 49.65
CA THR A 722 -20.69 3.63 50.22
C THR A 722 -21.68 3.22 49.14
N GLU A 723 -22.14 1.98 49.24
CA GLU A 723 -23.33 1.50 48.55
C GLU A 723 -24.53 2.33 49.03
N ASP A 724 -25.19 3.03 48.12
CA ASP A 724 -26.59 3.43 48.29
C ASP A 724 -27.34 2.89 47.07
N GLU A 725 -28.09 1.80 47.29
CA GLU A 725 -29.13 1.36 46.37
C GLU A 725 -30.25 2.41 46.37
N GLU A 726 -30.70 2.87 45.19
CA GLU A 726 -32.13 2.97 44.84
C GLU A 726 -32.35 3.62 43.45
N GLY A 727 -33.24 3.02 42.65
CA GLY A 727 -34.20 3.81 41.86
C GLY A 727 -33.98 4.01 40.35
N ILE A 728 -34.52 3.06 39.57
CA ILE A 728 -35.02 3.18 38.17
C ILE A 728 -33.97 3.03 37.05
#